data_AF-A0A1T4M2A9-F1
#
_entry.id   AF-A0A1T4M2A9-F1
#
_cell.length_a   1.000
_cell.length_b   1.000
_cell.length_c   1.000
_cell.angle_alpha   90.00
_cell.angle_beta   90.00
_cell.angle_gamma   90.00
#
_symmetry.space_group_name_H-M   'P 1'
#
loop_
_entity.id
_entity.type
_entity.pdbx_description
1 polymer ?
#
loop_
_entity_poly.entity_id
_entity_poly.type
_entity_poly.pdbx_seq_one_letter_code
_entity_poly.pdbx_strand_id
1 'polypeptide(L)'
;MKNIFILLLVILLAGTAKALPAGLPVKIPASAMRAIPLPLPRAQAGPASPHIASIVADTIKVVTGSTVAYTVDTKADEGLVSTATTVAHLLAELQTNVAVQRRQVTTADGNPKDTGVIQAGDRLILTNPRGSTIYYLLPEQRALTGKLELLRPVVTAQVKNTITLHYTAGQRSPDATVTIHFPAGITITPENTTVNVIGRGAVLLRDLPGQSIGRTGTRYSYKRVGEAVIEKAADGSTTLTLRHLDLRPANGPDLVLVIQDVMLNDSGRYFINATSTTSQPAVLASSGLAGETADLWVTNTIADFKRVVVKDKPYHELPHDYTQVQFRWTPVTAGKVTMEYSTDTGRHWSAAKASIDAAHGTAFITGLRRDKLYHFRLLVKDGVHRGSSNIAGDYTGMLDVRMFGVHGNDTADHTAGINEAIRFMHNIGGGTLLFSEGVYNVRTVHLLSNVYLYISKEAVIRAGKGADAPETTWFSDRAYRSGLSPTDRGPYEDPENYLTKQDVGHHYFHNAMFFGERLDNIKIIGNGRITGNGHLVTSDKVMNNAPDKRADKMFSLKLCTNVEIGGLHRDHDLWYDSVKDVPYYVDKGGLPSYDDSNMLQIDRAGHFVLLATGTDTLFVHDTYFGKMDQANVRDIYDFMACNQVTVRNIYSRVSSDDIVKPGSDCSLGFTRPARHYRVRNVIGDTNCNLFQIGSETADDIMDICVDNIYVLGANKAGFSISTNDGGRVKDIHLNCGHTGPVNQRSRMMRTTAPFFISISNRGRVLGATVGQYTFVEEGRKRTELLVQNVNIGQVENIVINSIDISEVYGGSSFGNGSRWKPFDGSQHRATSIIAGYALPAAGAVEGGLDFTLPDGRHTGYIRNVVFNDVHITDKGGHPLADTAQRPPELGVGQYNVSNLKVQPSYGLWARHVEGLTISESSFRFEQPDSRYALFLDDVQGAALFGIKTVRAAGDSEWLRYIRSSGVRWKNILFYQEAWGKSPVSAGSR
;
A
#
# COMPACT_ATOMS: atom_id res chain seq x y z
N MET A 1 48.76 -13.28 -0.05
CA MET A 1 47.68 -12.28 0.10
C MET A 1 47.75 -11.10 -0.88
N LYS A 2 48.88 -10.79 -1.55
CA LYS A 2 48.96 -9.74 -2.59
C LYS A 2 48.34 -10.07 -3.97
N ASN A 3 47.98 -11.33 -4.24
CA ASN A 3 47.54 -11.76 -5.59
C ASN A 3 46.02 -11.97 -5.77
N ILE A 4 45.23 -11.89 -4.69
CA ILE A 4 43.76 -11.89 -4.78
C ILE A 4 43.24 -10.48 -5.13
N PHE A 5 44.02 -9.45 -4.79
CA PHE A 5 43.76 -8.06 -5.16
C PHE A 5 43.81 -7.81 -6.68
N ILE A 6 44.52 -8.65 -7.44
CA ILE A 6 44.62 -8.51 -8.91
C ILE A 6 43.40 -9.16 -9.60
N LEU A 7 42.82 -10.22 -9.04
CA LEU A 7 41.66 -10.87 -9.66
C LEU A 7 40.36 -10.06 -9.49
N LEU A 8 40.21 -9.36 -8.35
CA LEU A 8 39.11 -8.40 -8.16
C LEU A 8 39.28 -7.14 -9.04
N LEU A 9 40.53 -6.69 -9.27
CA LEU A 9 40.79 -5.54 -10.14
C LEU A 9 40.56 -5.86 -11.63
N VAL A 10 40.75 -7.11 -12.06
CA VAL A 10 40.48 -7.54 -13.45
C VAL A 10 38.99 -7.68 -13.74
N ILE A 11 38.16 -8.02 -12.75
CA ILE A 11 36.70 -8.05 -12.93
C ILE A 11 36.09 -6.63 -12.88
N LEU A 12 36.69 -5.70 -12.12
CA LEU A 12 36.31 -4.29 -12.12
C LEU A 12 36.84 -3.47 -13.32
N LEU A 13 37.87 -3.95 -14.03
CA LEU A 13 38.39 -3.31 -15.25
C LEU A 13 37.92 -3.97 -16.56
N ALA A 14 37.10 -5.03 -16.51
CA ALA A 14 36.48 -5.63 -17.69
C ALA A 14 35.34 -4.77 -18.31
N GLY A 15 35.16 -3.54 -17.82
CA GLY A 15 34.31 -2.52 -18.45
C GLY A 15 35.00 -1.73 -19.58
N THR A 16 36.27 -1.99 -19.91
CA THR A 16 37.05 -1.27 -20.95
C THR A 16 37.60 -2.18 -22.06
N ALA A 17 36.90 -2.34 -23.19
CA ALA A 17 37.45 -2.58 -24.55
C ALA A 17 36.30 -2.76 -25.57
N LYS A 18 36.03 -1.78 -26.46
CA LYS A 18 36.27 -1.85 -27.92
C LYS A 18 36.46 -3.26 -28.50
N ALA A 19 35.58 -3.59 -29.45
CA ALA A 19 35.74 -4.68 -30.40
C ALA A 19 37.13 -4.65 -31.07
N LEU A 20 37.79 -5.81 -31.11
CA LEU A 20 38.93 -6.07 -31.98
C LEU A 20 38.45 -6.85 -33.20
N PRO A 21 39.01 -6.62 -34.40
CA PRO A 21 38.68 -7.37 -35.60
C PRO A 21 39.25 -8.80 -35.52
N ALA A 22 38.57 -9.72 -36.17
CA ALA A 22 38.93 -11.13 -36.21
C ALA A 22 40.29 -11.38 -36.88
N GLY A 23 41.08 -12.28 -36.29
CA GLY A 23 42.16 -13.02 -36.96
C GLY A 23 43.58 -12.50 -36.76
N LEU A 24 44.33 -13.10 -35.83
CA LEU A 24 45.76 -13.46 -35.93
C LEU A 24 46.21 -14.20 -34.64
N PRO A 25 46.93 -15.33 -34.72
CA PRO A 25 47.27 -16.14 -33.56
C PRO A 25 48.53 -15.63 -32.87
N VAL A 26 48.40 -15.12 -31.65
CA VAL A 26 49.56 -14.84 -30.79
C VAL A 26 49.92 -16.13 -30.05
N LYS A 27 50.96 -16.83 -30.50
CA LYS A 27 51.61 -17.91 -29.75
C LYS A 27 52.44 -17.30 -28.61
N ILE A 28 51.99 -17.47 -27.37
CA ILE A 28 52.81 -17.24 -26.18
C ILE A 28 53.61 -18.54 -25.92
N PRO A 29 54.95 -18.49 -25.71
CA PRO A 29 55.74 -19.68 -25.43
C PRO A 29 55.37 -20.27 -24.06
N ALA A 30 55.07 -21.57 -24.04
CA ALA A 30 54.55 -22.32 -22.89
C ALA A 30 55.59 -22.66 -21.80
N SER A 31 56.70 -21.93 -21.70
CA SER A 31 57.80 -22.27 -20.79
C SER A 31 58.18 -21.11 -19.88
N ALA A 32 57.21 -20.54 -19.13
CA ALA A 32 57.47 -19.76 -17.90
C ALA A 32 56.22 -19.48 -17.02
N MET A 33 55.13 -20.24 -17.14
CA MET A 33 54.06 -20.23 -16.13
C MET A 33 54.19 -21.49 -15.29
N ARG A 34 54.83 -21.39 -14.12
CA ARG A 34 54.59 -22.38 -13.06
C ARG A 34 53.10 -22.29 -12.72
N ALA A 35 52.31 -23.25 -13.20
CA ALA A 35 50.92 -23.41 -12.81
C ALA A 35 50.87 -23.50 -11.28
N ILE A 36 50.26 -22.51 -10.63
CA ILE A 36 49.97 -22.58 -9.21
C ILE A 36 49.07 -23.81 -9.02
N PRO A 37 49.43 -24.79 -8.17
CA PRO A 37 48.61 -25.98 -8.01
C PRO A 37 47.21 -25.58 -7.53
N LEU A 38 46.17 -25.88 -8.32
CA LEU A 38 44.77 -25.62 -7.98
C LEU A 38 44.51 -26.14 -6.55
N PRO A 39 43.93 -25.39 -5.61
CA PRO A 39 43.60 -25.96 -4.30
C PRO A 39 42.50 -27.04 -4.41
N LEU A 40 42.40 -27.92 -3.41
CA LEU A 40 41.23 -28.78 -3.27
C LEU A 40 39.97 -27.91 -3.11
N PRO A 41 38.83 -28.32 -3.67
CA PRO A 41 37.60 -27.56 -3.55
C PRO A 41 37.11 -27.62 -2.10
N ARG A 42 36.72 -26.47 -1.54
CA ARG A 42 36.14 -26.32 -0.21
C ARG A 42 34.79 -25.65 -0.30
N ALA A 43 33.82 -26.19 0.43
CA ALA A 43 32.48 -25.62 0.56
C ALA A 43 32.52 -24.31 1.37
N GLN A 44 31.68 -23.37 0.95
CA GLN A 44 31.39 -22.12 1.64
C GLN A 44 29.88 -21.89 1.57
N ALA A 45 29.30 -21.33 2.63
CA ALA A 45 27.94 -20.83 2.57
C ALA A 45 27.93 -19.57 1.69
N GLY A 46 27.05 -19.52 0.71
CA GLY A 46 26.81 -18.30 -0.06
C GLY A 46 26.06 -17.24 0.78
N PRO A 47 25.97 -15.99 0.28
CA PRO A 47 25.21 -14.93 0.95
C PRO A 47 23.71 -15.24 1.12
N ALA A 48 23.17 -16.15 0.30
CA ALA A 48 21.77 -16.60 0.35
C ALA A 48 21.72 -18.10 0.64
N SER A 49 22.13 -18.51 1.84
CA SER A 49 22.16 -19.90 2.28
C SER A 49 21.33 -20.11 3.55
N PRO A 50 19.99 -19.96 3.50
CA PRO A 50 19.13 -20.09 4.67
C PRO A 50 19.22 -21.46 5.36
N HIS A 51 19.64 -22.51 4.63
CA HIS A 51 19.68 -23.87 5.15
C HIS A 51 21.07 -24.37 5.59
N ILE A 52 22.13 -23.58 5.44
CA ILE A 52 23.48 -23.97 5.92
C ILE A 52 23.68 -23.41 7.33
N ALA A 53 23.66 -24.28 8.34
CA ALA A 53 23.79 -23.90 9.74
C ALA A 53 25.27 -23.68 10.15
N SER A 54 26.19 -24.49 9.64
CA SER A 54 27.64 -24.25 9.77
C SER A 54 28.46 -25.15 8.85
N ILE A 55 29.70 -24.75 8.55
CA ILE A 55 30.68 -25.58 7.85
C ILE A 55 31.95 -25.60 8.72
N VAL A 56 32.24 -26.76 9.32
CA VAL A 56 33.40 -26.92 10.21
C VAL A 56 34.16 -28.17 9.80
N ALA A 57 35.44 -28.01 9.48
CA ALA A 57 36.31 -29.08 8.99
C ALA A 57 35.71 -29.83 7.78
N ASP A 58 35.39 -31.11 7.95
CA ASP A 58 34.79 -32.01 6.96
C ASP A 58 33.29 -32.23 7.22
N THR A 59 32.63 -31.38 8.01
CA THR A 59 31.21 -31.48 8.32
C THR A 59 30.45 -30.23 7.88
N ILE A 60 29.34 -30.41 7.17
CA ILE A 60 28.37 -29.36 6.88
C ILE A 60 27.12 -29.68 7.70
N LYS A 61 26.80 -28.78 8.63
CA LYS A 61 25.54 -28.85 9.34
C LYS A 61 24.47 -28.10 8.56
N VAL A 62 23.35 -28.76 8.33
CA VAL A 62 22.23 -28.22 7.57
C VAL A 62 21.00 -28.09 8.46
N VAL A 63 20.19 -27.06 8.20
CA VAL A 63 18.97 -26.80 8.97
C VAL A 63 17.95 -27.92 8.75
N THR A 64 17.33 -28.35 9.84
CA THR A 64 16.10 -29.15 9.87
C THR A 64 15.17 -28.61 10.96
N GLY A 65 13.86 -28.86 10.84
CA GLY A 65 12.84 -28.29 11.71
C GLY A 65 11.52 -28.10 10.97
N SER A 66 10.69 -27.17 11.45
CA SER A 66 9.42 -26.82 10.82
C SER A 66 9.09 -25.35 11.02
N THR A 67 8.29 -24.80 10.12
CA THR A 67 7.73 -23.44 10.19
C THR A 67 6.26 -23.47 9.79
N VAL A 68 5.53 -22.39 10.06
CA VAL A 68 4.19 -22.17 9.49
C VAL A 68 4.33 -21.39 8.18
N ALA A 69 3.66 -21.86 7.14
CA ALA A 69 3.59 -21.21 5.83
C ALA A 69 2.31 -21.63 5.11
N TYR A 70 1.49 -20.65 4.76
CA TYR A 70 0.30 -20.83 3.94
C TYR A 70 0.49 -20.17 2.59
N THR A 71 0.18 -20.93 1.54
CA THR A 71 -0.12 -20.37 0.22
C THR A 71 -1.63 -20.29 0.05
N VAL A 72 -2.08 -19.62 -1.00
CA VAL A 72 -3.50 -19.60 -1.37
C VAL A 72 -4.12 -20.99 -1.59
N ASP A 73 -3.30 -22.00 -1.87
CA ASP A 73 -3.72 -23.38 -2.12
C ASP A 73 -3.62 -24.28 -0.89
N THR A 74 -2.87 -23.89 0.13
CA THR A 74 -2.71 -24.64 1.39
C THR A 74 -4.07 -24.77 2.10
N LYS A 75 -4.41 -25.95 2.63
CA LYS A 75 -5.61 -26.12 3.47
C LYS A 75 -5.39 -25.51 4.85
N ALA A 76 -6.47 -25.15 5.55
CA ALA A 76 -6.40 -24.41 6.81
C ALA A 76 -5.57 -25.12 7.90
N ASP A 77 -5.54 -26.44 7.91
CA ASP A 77 -4.84 -27.31 8.85
C ASP A 77 -3.46 -27.81 8.37
N GLU A 78 -3.08 -27.50 7.12
CA GLU A 78 -1.85 -28.00 6.48
C GLU A 78 -0.72 -26.94 6.42
N GLY A 79 -0.76 -25.91 7.26
CA GLY A 79 0.21 -24.82 7.26
C GLY A 79 1.58 -25.16 7.86
N LEU A 80 1.71 -26.24 8.61
CA LEU A 80 2.98 -26.67 9.20
C LEU A 80 3.84 -27.37 8.14
N VAL A 81 4.96 -26.76 7.76
CA VAL A 81 5.85 -27.26 6.70
C VAL A 81 7.28 -27.50 7.22
N SER A 82 7.99 -28.44 6.61
CA SER A 82 9.38 -28.76 6.96
C SER A 82 10.35 -27.67 6.51
N THR A 83 11.33 -27.34 7.35
CA THR A 83 12.47 -26.46 7.01
C THR A 83 13.73 -27.27 6.67
N ALA A 84 13.61 -28.59 6.55
CA ALA A 84 14.74 -29.45 6.23
C ALA A 84 15.22 -29.24 4.78
N THR A 85 16.54 -29.06 4.61
CA THR A 85 17.11 -28.88 3.28
C THR A 85 17.02 -30.14 2.43
N THR A 86 16.82 -29.95 1.12
CA THR A 86 16.92 -31.01 0.13
C THR A 86 18.32 -31.03 -0.51
N VAL A 87 18.63 -32.08 -1.26
CA VAL A 87 19.85 -32.13 -2.11
C VAL A 87 19.89 -30.93 -3.05
N ALA A 88 18.77 -30.63 -3.71
CA ALA A 88 18.69 -29.50 -4.64
C ALA A 88 18.94 -28.16 -3.94
N HIS A 89 18.31 -27.91 -2.79
CA HIS A 89 18.52 -26.67 -2.02
C HIS A 89 19.97 -26.52 -1.56
N LEU A 90 20.55 -27.58 -0.97
CA LEU A 90 21.94 -27.55 -0.49
C LEU A 90 22.91 -27.23 -1.64
N LEU A 91 22.76 -27.89 -2.79
CA LEU A 91 23.64 -27.68 -3.94
C LEU A 91 23.50 -26.30 -4.56
N ALA A 92 22.31 -25.71 -4.52
CA ALA A 92 22.02 -24.35 -4.98
C ALA A 92 22.62 -23.28 -4.05
N GLU A 93 22.59 -23.52 -2.74
CA GLU A 93 23.08 -22.58 -1.72
C GLU A 93 24.60 -22.64 -1.53
N LEU A 94 25.24 -23.74 -1.91
CA LEU A 94 26.64 -23.98 -1.66
C LEU A 94 27.55 -23.30 -2.69
N GLN A 95 28.47 -22.48 -2.18
CA GLN A 95 29.56 -21.91 -2.94
C GLN A 95 30.85 -22.72 -2.74
N THR A 96 31.80 -22.56 -3.66
CA THR A 96 33.09 -23.21 -3.58
C THR A 96 34.21 -22.21 -3.81
N ASN A 97 35.29 -22.33 -3.04
CA ASN A 97 36.47 -21.46 -3.15
C ASN A 97 37.16 -21.51 -4.54
N VAL A 98 36.93 -22.59 -5.30
CA VAL A 98 37.38 -22.77 -6.67
C VAL A 98 36.32 -23.48 -7.50
N ALA A 99 36.46 -23.42 -8.83
CA ALA A 99 35.61 -24.17 -9.75
C ALA A 99 35.67 -25.68 -9.47
N VAL A 100 34.51 -26.33 -9.54
CA VAL A 100 34.32 -27.77 -9.36
C VAL A 100 33.77 -28.37 -10.64
N GLN A 101 34.26 -29.55 -11.03
CA GLN A 101 33.77 -30.32 -12.18
C GLN A 101 32.55 -31.17 -11.81
N ARG A 102 32.47 -31.59 -10.54
CA ARG A 102 31.38 -32.43 -10.03
C ARG A 102 31.01 -32.01 -8.62
N ARG A 103 29.70 -31.93 -8.38
CA ARG A 103 29.06 -31.82 -7.06
C ARG A 103 28.10 -32.98 -6.95
N GLN A 104 28.29 -33.87 -5.98
CA GLN A 104 27.42 -35.04 -5.81
C GLN A 104 27.13 -35.27 -4.34
N VAL A 105 25.87 -35.53 -4.01
CA VAL A 105 25.49 -36.05 -2.71
C VAL A 105 25.37 -37.57 -2.79
N THR A 106 25.85 -38.27 -1.77
CA THR A 106 25.66 -39.72 -1.61
C THR A 106 25.00 -40.04 -0.28
N THR A 107 24.32 -41.18 -0.20
CA THR A 107 23.87 -41.73 1.08
C THR A 107 25.05 -42.17 1.95
N ALA A 108 24.79 -42.52 3.21
CA ALA A 108 25.81 -43.06 4.12
C ALA A 108 26.53 -44.29 3.56
N ASP A 109 25.82 -45.11 2.77
CA ASP A 109 26.34 -46.32 2.12
C ASP A 109 27.08 -46.03 0.80
N GLY A 110 27.18 -44.76 0.38
CA GLY A 110 27.92 -44.33 -0.81
C GLY A 110 27.12 -44.34 -2.12
N ASN A 111 25.81 -44.59 -2.07
CA ASN A 111 24.95 -44.53 -3.27
C ASN A 111 24.65 -43.07 -3.66
N PRO A 112 24.67 -42.70 -4.95
CA PRO A 112 24.26 -41.36 -5.41
C PRO A 112 22.86 -40.98 -4.93
N LYS A 113 22.69 -39.74 -4.50
CA LYS A 113 21.42 -39.17 -4.03
C LYS A 113 21.23 -37.80 -4.67
N ASP A 114 20.39 -37.76 -5.70
CA ASP A 114 20.16 -36.54 -6.49
C ASP A 114 18.93 -35.74 -6.02
N THR A 115 18.04 -36.37 -5.24
CA THR A 115 16.78 -35.78 -4.75
C THR A 115 16.50 -36.14 -3.28
N GLY A 116 15.48 -35.50 -2.70
CA GLY A 116 15.02 -35.77 -1.34
C GLY A 116 15.72 -34.94 -0.26
N VAL A 117 15.27 -35.12 0.99
CA VAL A 117 15.77 -34.42 2.18
C VAL A 117 17.12 -34.98 2.61
N ILE A 118 18.03 -34.11 3.06
CA ILE A 118 19.33 -34.52 3.59
C ILE A 118 19.15 -35.25 4.93
N GLN A 119 19.80 -36.40 5.06
CA GLN A 119 19.78 -37.25 6.25
C GLN A 119 21.15 -37.29 6.91
N ALA A 120 21.17 -37.60 8.21
CA ALA A 120 22.42 -37.78 8.92
C ALA A 120 23.23 -38.91 8.28
N GLY A 121 24.49 -38.64 7.95
CA GLY A 121 25.40 -39.60 7.31
C GLY A 121 25.46 -39.49 5.79
N ASP A 122 24.57 -38.74 5.15
CA ASP A 122 24.76 -38.32 3.75
C ASP A 122 26.10 -37.59 3.59
N ARG A 123 26.68 -37.63 2.39
CA ARG A 123 27.99 -37.02 2.10
C ARG A 123 27.92 -36.15 0.86
N LEU A 124 28.49 -34.95 0.92
CA LEU A 124 28.74 -34.10 -0.25
C LEU A 124 30.17 -34.32 -0.74
N ILE A 125 30.30 -34.64 -2.03
CA ILE A 125 31.58 -34.82 -2.72
C ILE A 125 31.76 -33.68 -3.71
N LEU A 126 32.84 -32.91 -3.54
CA LEU A 126 33.25 -31.85 -4.44
C LEU A 126 34.53 -32.27 -5.15
N THR A 127 34.52 -32.33 -6.49
CA THR A 127 35.67 -32.79 -7.28
C THR A 127 36.16 -31.73 -8.25
N ASN A 128 37.48 -31.58 -8.34
CA ASN A 128 38.18 -30.86 -9.40
C ASN A 128 39.39 -31.70 -9.90
N PRO A 129 40.16 -31.26 -10.91
CA PRO A 129 41.30 -32.03 -11.44
C PRO A 129 42.39 -32.42 -10.42
N ARG A 130 42.46 -31.77 -9.25
CA ARG A 130 43.41 -32.13 -8.19
C ARG A 130 42.91 -33.27 -7.30
N GLY A 131 41.59 -33.43 -7.16
CA GLY A 131 41.00 -34.45 -6.31
C GLY A 131 39.64 -34.05 -5.75
N SER A 132 39.19 -34.85 -4.78
CA SER A 132 37.89 -34.70 -4.15
C SER A 132 38.02 -34.27 -2.68
N THR A 133 37.11 -33.41 -2.24
CA THR A 133 36.85 -33.14 -0.83
C THR A 133 35.49 -33.74 -0.47
N ILE A 134 35.42 -34.42 0.67
CA ILE A 134 34.19 -35.04 1.16
C ILE A 134 33.74 -34.29 2.41
N TYR A 135 32.45 -33.98 2.49
CA TYR A 135 31.81 -33.41 3.66
C TYR A 135 30.71 -34.34 4.17
N TYR A 136 30.68 -34.62 5.47
CA TYR A 136 29.55 -35.27 6.13
C TYR A 136 28.42 -34.26 6.34
N LEU A 137 27.22 -34.63 5.96
CA LEU A 137 26.03 -33.81 6.11
C LEU A 137 25.29 -34.20 7.39
N LEU A 138 25.06 -33.21 8.25
CA LEU A 138 24.42 -33.40 9.54
C LEU A 138 23.23 -32.45 9.69
N PRO A 139 21.99 -32.94 9.69
CA PRO A 139 20.83 -32.14 10.04
C PRO A 139 20.89 -31.65 11.51
N GLU A 140 20.66 -30.36 11.74
CA GLU A 140 20.59 -29.72 13.07
C GLU A 140 19.30 -28.90 13.20
N GLN A 141 18.62 -29.03 14.36
CA GLN A 141 17.43 -28.24 14.68
C GLN A 141 17.79 -26.77 14.87
N ARG A 142 17.43 -25.92 13.90
CA ARG A 142 17.76 -24.50 13.84
C ARG A 142 16.66 -23.71 13.14
N ALA A 143 16.58 -22.41 13.42
CA ALA A 143 15.82 -21.51 12.56
C ALA A 143 16.58 -21.31 11.23
N LEU A 144 15.87 -20.99 10.15
CA LEU A 144 16.51 -20.67 8.89
C LEU A 144 17.29 -19.37 9.08
N THR A 145 18.48 -19.31 8.50
CA THR A 145 19.35 -18.13 8.54
C THR A 145 18.63 -16.96 7.85
N GLY A 146 18.51 -15.83 8.53
CA GLY A 146 17.97 -14.59 7.98
C GLY A 146 18.92 -13.88 7.01
N LYS A 147 18.62 -12.60 6.77
CA LYS A 147 19.39 -11.73 5.89
C LYS A 147 19.67 -10.40 6.58
N LEU A 148 20.93 -9.98 6.60
CA LEU A 148 21.37 -8.68 7.11
C LEU A 148 22.05 -7.91 5.97
N GLU A 149 21.54 -6.73 5.63
CA GLU A 149 22.02 -5.93 4.52
C GLU A 149 22.32 -4.50 4.94
N LEU A 150 23.48 -3.99 4.50
CA LEU A 150 23.79 -2.57 4.57
C LEU A 150 23.25 -1.88 3.33
N LEU A 151 22.41 -0.85 3.51
CA LEU A 151 21.95 -0.02 2.38
C LEU A 151 23.14 0.66 1.69
N ARG A 152 24.20 0.95 2.45
CA ARG A 152 25.47 1.47 1.96
C ARG A 152 26.62 0.72 2.64
N PRO A 153 27.27 -0.24 1.95
CA PRO A 153 28.31 -1.08 2.55
C PRO A 153 29.67 -0.39 2.64
N VAL A 154 29.81 0.85 2.18
CA VAL A 154 31.06 1.62 2.21
C VAL A 154 30.84 3.00 2.82
N VAL A 155 31.64 3.40 3.79
CA VAL A 155 31.57 4.69 4.49
C VAL A 155 32.93 5.38 4.57
N THR A 156 32.93 6.68 4.85
CA THR A 156 34.16 7.49 4.92
C THR A 156 34.70 7.53 6.33
N ALA A 157 36.00 7.28 6.48
CA ALA A 157 36.70 7.38 7.77
C ALA A 157 36.68 8.82 8.31
N GLN A 158 36.85 9.01 9.62
CA GLN A 158 37.08 10.31 10.28
C GLN A 158 36.00 11.38 10.04
N VAL A 159 34.81 10.98 9.58
CA VAL A 159 33.63 11.83 9.47
C VAL A 159 32.42 11.15 10.11
N LYS A 160 31.38 11.92 10.40
CA LYS A 160 30.12 11.39 10.91
C LYS A 160 29.33 10.75 9.77
N ASN A 161 29.06 9.45 9.90
CA ASN A 161 28.30 8.69 8.93
C ASN A 161 26.94 8.28 9.53
N THR A 162 25.97 8.07 8.64
CA THR A 162 24.74 7.34 8.96
C THR A 162 24.87 5.91 8.44
N ILE A 163 24.65 4.92 9.30
CA ILE A 163 24.62 3.49 8.92
C ILE A 163 23.17 3.03 8.90
N THR A 164 22.73 2.43 7.79
CA THR A 164 21.40 1.86 7.66
C THR A 164 21.49 0.36 7.38
N LEU A 165 20.83 -0.43 8.24
CA LEU A 165 20.79 -1.88 8.20
C LEU A 165 19.36 -2.36 7.99
N HIS A 166 19.18 -3.29 7.07
CA HIS A 166 17.95 -4.05 6.88
C HIS A 166 18.17 -5.47 7.40
N TYR A 167 17.31 -5.93 8.29
CA TYR A 167 17.27 -7.33 8.71
C TYR A 167 15.95 -7.95 8.26
N THR A 168 16.02 -9.15 7.67
CA THR A 168 14.89 -9.99 7.29
C THR A 168 15.05 -11.36 7.94
N ALA A 169 14.08 -11.77 8.75
CA ALA A 169 14.08 -13.06 9.41
C ALA A 169 13.94 -14.21 8.40
N GLY A 170 14.72 -15.27 8.57
CA GLY A 170 14.70 -16.44 7.70
C GLY A 170 13.44 -17.30 7.90
N GLN A 171 12.80 -17.21 9.07
CA GLN A 171 11.48 -17.76 9.35
C GLN A 171 10.61 -16.69 10.00
N ARG A 172 9.34 -16.64 9.59
CA ARG A 172 8.32 -15.82 10.23
C ARG A 172 8.06 -16.41 11.63
N SER A 173 7.79 -15.58 12.64
CA SER A 173 7.48 -16.08 13.99
C SER A 173 6.81 -15.01 14.84
N PRO A 174 5.87 -15.35 15.74
CA PRO A 174 5.47 -14.47 16.81
C PRO A 174 6.58 -14.38 17.89
N ASP A 175 6.53 -13.35 18.74
CA ASP A 175 7.40 -13.16 19.91
C ASP A 175 8.89 -13.43 19.62
N ALA A 176 9.36 -12.99 18.46
CA ALA A 176 10.73 -13.21 18.01
C ALA A 176 11.71 -12.29 18.76
N THR A 177 12.96 -12.74 18.85
CA THR A 177 14.08 -11.91 19.30
C THR A 177 15.10 -11.81 18.18
N VAL A 178 15.63 -10.61 17.92
CA VAL A 178 16.75 -10.38 17.00
C VAL A 178 17.89 -9.74 17.78
N THR A 179 19.07 -10.34 17.71
CA THR A 179 20.29 -9.83 18.34
C THR A 179 21.29 -9.45 17.26
N ILE A 180 21.83 -8.23 17.32
CA ILE A 180 22.81 -7.72 16.35
C ILE A 180 24.05 -7.28 17.10
N HIS A 181 25.19 -7.81 16.70
CA HIS A 181 26.49 -7.45 17.28
C HIS A 181 27.21 -6.44 16.39
N PHE A 182 27.61 -5.34 17.01
CA PHE A 182 28.34 -4.25 16.40
C PHE A 182 29.77 -4.22 16.93
N PRO A 183 30.78 -4.13 16.04
CA PRO A 183 32.17 -4.05 16.46
C PRO A 183 32.47 -2.71 17.14
N ALA A 184 33.60 -2.64 17.85
CA ALA A 184 34.08 -1.40 18.46
C ALA A 184 34.14 -0.25 17.43
N GLY A 185 33.73 0.95 17.87
CA GLY A 185 33.61 2.14 17.03
C GLY A 185 32.21 2.41 16.49
N ILE A 186 31.35 1.38 16.35
CA ILE A 186 29.93 1.57 16.02
C ILE A 186 29.12 1.56 17.32
N THR A 187 28.95 2.74 17.93
CA THR A 187 28.23 2.87 19.22
C THR A 187 26.73 2.98 18.97
N ILE A 188 25.97 2.06 19.57
CA ILE A 188 24.50 2.10 19.59
C ILE A 188 24.03 2.69 20.92
N THR A 189 23.12 3.65 20.85
CA THR A 189 22.47 4.26 22.01
C THR A 189 20.97 4.36 21.78
N PRO A 190 20.17 4.48 22.84
CA PRO A 190 18.74 4.71 22.69
C PRO A 190 18.37 5.99 21.93
N GLU A 191 19.27 6.99 21.88
CA GLU A 191 19.05 8.33 21.32
C GLU A 191 19.58 8.51 19.89
N ASN A 192 20.62 7.78 19.49
CA ASN A 192 21.23 7.92 18.16
C ASN A 192 20.72 6.89 17.14
N THR A 193 19.91 5.93 17.58
CA THR A 193 19.46 4.82 16.74
C THR A 193 17.94 4.79 16.65
N THR A 194 17.42 4.74 15.42
CA THR A 194 16.01 4.47 15.16
C THR A 194 15.81 3.04 14.66
N VAL A 195 14.66 2.45 14.97
CA VAL A 195 14.19 1.18 14.45
C VAL A 195 12.82 1.34 13.81
N ASN A 196 12.59 0.68 12.68
CA ASN A 196 11.27 0.49 12.10
C ASN A 196 10.99 -1.02 12.01
N VAL A 197 10.08 -1.50 12.86
CA VAL A 197 9.67 -2.90 12.93
C VAL A 197 8.50 -3.13 11.98
N ILE A 198 8.66 -4.06 11.04
CA ILE A 198 7.68 -4.50 10.03
C ILE A 198 6.98 -3.35 9.27
N GLY A 199 7.59 -2.17 9.19
CA GLY A 199 7.01 -1.02 8.48
C GLY A 199 6.07 -0.14 9.31
N ARG A 200 6.01 -0.28 10.65
CA ARG A 200 5.19 0.57 11.54
C ARG A 200 5.60 2.05 11.58
N GLY A 201 6.76 2.38 11.02
CA GLY A 201 7.36 3.70 11.08
C GLY A 201 8.59 3.69 12.00
N ALA A 202 9.55 4.57 11.71
CA ALA A 202 10.77 4.66 12.48
C ALA A 202 10.53 5.39 13.80
N VAL A 203 10.97 4.79 14.91
CA VAL A 203 11.02 5.40 16.25
C VAL A 203 12.42 5.26 16.82
N LEU A 204 12.81 6.12 17.75
CA LEU A 204 14.06 5.92 18.49
C LEU A 204 13.97 4.63 19.32
N LEU A 205 15.10 3.96 19.57
CA LEU A 205 15.13 2.74 20.37
C LEU A 205 14.52 2.94 21.76
N ARG A 206 14.74 4.10 22.40
CA ARG A 206 14.10 4.43 23.70
C ARG A 206 12.57 4.48 23.65
N ASP A 207 12.00 4.78 22.48
CA ASP A 207 10.57 5.00 22.29
C ASP A 207 9.85 3.73 21.77
N LEU A 208 10.60 2.68 21.41
CA LEU A 208 10.05 1.43 20.87
C LEU A 208 8.99 0.78 21.77
N PRO A 209 9.15 0.68 23.11
CA PRO A 209 8.12 0.11 23.98
C PRO A 209 6.83 0.94 24.02
N GLY A 210 6.92 2.25 23.74
CA GLY A 210 5.79 3.18 23.71
C GLY A 210 5.15 3.37 22.33
N GLN A 211 5.73 2.77 21.28
CA GLN A 211 5.16 2.84 19.93
C GLN A 211 3.78 2.16 19.92
N SER A 212 2.81 2.80 19.26
CA SER A 212 1.47 2.24 19.13
C SER A 212 1.50 0.88 18.42
N ILE A 213 0.80 -0.09 18.99
CA ILE A 213 0.54 -1.39 18.34
C ILE A 213 -0.60 -1.31 17.30
N GLY A 214 -1.27 -0.15 17.22
CA GLY A 214 -2.52 0.03 16.48
C GLY A 214 -3.74 -0.15 17.38
N ARG A 215 -4.93 0.11 16.85
CA ARG A 215 -6.19 -0.26 17.51
C ARG A 215 -6.39 -1.77 17.48
N THR A 216 -6.75 -2.35 18.63
CA THR A 216 -7.01 -3.79 18.79
C THR A 216 -8.17 -4.04 19.75
N GLY A 217 -8.80 -5.21 19.64
CA GLY A 217 -9.62 -5.78 20.69
C GLY A 217 -8.77 -6.25 21.88
N THR A 218 -9.42 -6.53 23.01
CA THR A 218 -8.72 -6.84 24.27
C THR A 218 -7.95 -8.15 24.26
N ARG A 219 -8.26 -9.08 23.33
CA ARG A 219 -7.60 -10.39 23.20
C ARG A 219 -6.34 -10.40 22.33
N TYR A 220 -5.92 -9.27 21.77
CA TYR A 220 -4.64 -9.21 21.07
C TYR A 220 -3.49 -9.37 22.07
N SER A 221 -2.54 -10.25 21.74
CA SER A 221 -1.52 -10.75 22.65
C SER A 221 -0.42 -9.73 22.95
N TYR A 222 -0.15 -8.82 22.01
CA TYR A 222 0.89 -7.81 22.17
C TYR A 222 0.33 -6.55 22.83
N LYS A 223 1.10 -5.99 23.77
CA LYS A 223 0.82 -4.71 24.44
C LYS A 223 1.83 -3.61 24.08
N ARG A 224 2.85 -3.95 23.31
CA ARG A 224 3.92 -3.07 22.79
C ARG A 224 4.48 -3.68 21.51
N VAL A 225 5.16 -2.87 20.69
CA VAL A 225 5.77 -3.33 19.43
C VAL A 225 7.02 -4.18 19.67
N GLY A 226 7.80 -3.84 20.70
CA GLY A 226 8.98 -4.58 21.11
C GLY A 226 9.74 -3.86 22.23
N GLU A 227 10.88 -4.43 22.60
CA GLU A 227 11.81 -3.85 23.57
C GLU A 227 13.23 -3.88 23.03
N ALA A 228 14.06 -2.91 23.42
CA ALA A 228 15.47 -2.82 23.03
C ALA A 228 16.37 -2.89 24.27
N VAL A 229 17.34 -3.81 24.24
CA VAL A 229 18.39 -3.93 25.26
C VAL A 229 19.74 -3.73 24.58
N ILE A 230 20.59 -2.90 25.16
CA ILE A 230 21.93 -2.60 24.66
C ILE A 230 22.96 -3.04 25.70
N GLU A 231 23.86 -3.92 25.30
CA GLU A 231 24.95 -4.42 26.14
C GLU A 231 26.29 -3.99 25.54
N LYS A 232 27.13 -3.36 26.35
CA LYS A 232 28.46 -2.92 25.93
C LYS A 232 29.52 -3.85 26.52
N ALA A 233 30.38 -4.39 25.67
CA ALA A 233 31.50 -5.21 26.08
C ALA A 233 32.73 -4.37 26.43
N ALA A 234 33.67 -4.97 27.17
CA ALA A 234 34.91 -4.30 27.60
C ALA A 234 35.82 -3.90 26.42
N ASP A 235 35.75 -4.61 25.29
CA ASP A 235 36.48 -4.28 24.07
C ASP A 235 35.86 -3.13 23.26
N GLY A 236 34.75 -2.56 23.75
CA GLY A 236 34.03 -1.46 23.10
C GLY A 236 33.00 -1.90 22.06
N SER A 237 32.86 -3.20 21.78
CA SER A 237 31.76 -3.73 20.97
C SER A 237 30.42 -3.59 21.68
N THR A 238 29.33 -3.55 20.91
CA THR A 238 27.97 -3.37 21.42
C THR A 238 27.05 -4.43 20.85
N THR A 239 26.19 -5.01 21.69
CA THR A 239 25.13 -5.93 21.29
C THR A 239 23.78 -5.23 21.46
N LEU A 240 22.98 -5.18 20.39
CA LEU A 240 21.59 -4.73 20.44
C LEU A 240 20.69 -5.96 20.37
N THR A 241 19.85 -6.17 21.38
CA THR A 241 18.82 -7.21 21.40
C THR A 241 17.45 -6.57 21.35
N LEU A 242 16.68 -6.91 20.32
CA LEU A 242 15.28 -6.52 20.14
C LEU A 242 14.38 -7.72 20.46
N ARG A 243 13.46 -7.57 21.42
CA ARG A 243 12.58 -8.66 21.92
C ARG A 243 11.11 -8.37 21.68
N HIS A 244 10.29 -9.39 21.83
CA HIS A 244 8.82 -9.33 21.75
C HIS A 244 8.30 -8.83 20.39
N LEU A 245 9.01 -9.21 19.32
CA LEU A 245 8.68 -8.77 17.97
C LEU A 245 7.66 -9.71 17.33
N ASP A 246 6.56 -9.18 16.83
CA ASP A 246 5.67 -9.92 15.93
C ASP A 246 6.21 -9.85 14.49
N LEU A 247 6.92 -10.89 14.06
CA LEU A 247 7.50 -10.99 12.73
C LEU A 247 6.70 -11.94 11.82
N ARG A 248 5.42 -12.20 12.13
CA ARG A 248 4.53 -12.97 11.25
C ARG A 248 4.18 -12.22 9.96
N PRO A 249 3.89 -10.91 9.97
CA PRO A 249 3.61 -10.15 8.76
C PRO A 249 4.84 -10.06 7.85
N ALA A 250 4.63 -10.08 6.53
CA ALA A 250 5.67 -9.88 5.53
C ALA A 250 5.47 -8.52 4.86
N ASN A 251 6.34 -7.56 5.20
CA ASN A 251 6.24 -6.16 4.79
C ASN A 251 7.63 -5.66 4.30
N GLY A 252 8.37 -6.46 3.54
CA GLY A 252 9.77 -6.20 3.19
C GLY A 252 10.72 -6.49 4.35
N PRO A 253 11.78 -5.68 4.58
CA PRO A 253 12.66 -5.86 5.74
C PRO A 253 11.89 -5.83 7.06
N ASP A 254 12.15 -6.81 7.92
CA ASP A 254 11.50 -6.93 9.24
C ASP A 254 11.96 -5.83 10.19
N LEU A 255 13.24 -5.47 10.10
CA LEU A 255 13.82 -4.36 10.86
C LEU A 255 14.58 -3.46 9.90
N VAL A 256 14.33 -2.15 10.01
CA VAL A 256 15.21 -1.12 9.43
C VAL A 256 15.80 -0.33 10.59
N LEU A 257 17.11 -0.47 10.78
CA LEU A 257 17.88 0.26 11.78
C LEU A 257 18.64 1.39 11.11
N VAL A 258 18.57 2.59 11.68
CA VAL A 258 19.36 3.75 11.24
C VAL A 258 20.13 4.27 12.44
N ILE A 259 21.46 4.24 12.34
CA ILE A 259 22.39 4.64 13.39
C ILE A 259 23.04 5.95 12.92
N GLN A 260 22.81 7.02 13.66
CA GLN A 260 23.31 8.35 13.35
C GLN A 260 24.68 8.61 14.00
N ASP A 261 25.41 9.57 13.43
CA ASP A 261 26.66 10.12 13.97
C ASP A 261 27.77 9.09 14.21
N VAL A 262 27.84 8.01 13.42
CA VAL A 262 28.90 6.99 13.54
C VAL A 262 30.20 7.50 12.92
N MET A 263 31.25 7.64 13.73
CA MET A 263 32.57 8.09 13.28
C MET A 263 33.61 6.99 13.50
N LEU A 264 34.10 6.40 12.41
CA LEU A 264 35.11 5.34 12.41
C LEU A 264 36.45 5.93 12.00
N ASN A 265 37.47 5.79 12.84
CA ASN A 265 38.79 6.40 12.61
C ASN A 265 39.66 5.56 11.67
N ASP A 266 39.62 4.24 11.84
CA ASP A 266 40.49 3.32 11.12
C ASP A 266 39.80 2.81 9.85
N SER A 267 40.48 2.96 8.71
CA SER A 267 40.08 2.33 7.46
C SER A 267 40.20 0.82 7.56
N GLY A 268 39.25 0.08 6.99
CA GLY A 268 39.26 -1.37 7.07
C GLY A 268 37.86 -1.96 6.98
N ARG A 269 37.77 -3.24 7.33
CA ARG A 269 36.51 -3.99 7.32
C ARG A 269 36.00 -4.10 8.75
N TYR A 270 34.75 -3.71 8.95
CA TYR A 270 34.00 -3.85 10.21
C TYR A 270 32.91 -4.88 9.99
N PHE A 271 32.93 -5.94 10.79
CA PHE A 271 32.04 -7.08 10.65
C PHE A 271 30.85 -6.92 11.58
N ILE A 272 29.64 -6.96 11.02
CA ILE A 272 28.38 -6.92 11.76
C ILE A 272 27.70 -8.27 11.53
N ASN A 273 27.16 -8.88 12.58
CA ASN A 273 26.34 -10.07 12.44
C ASN A 273 25.04 -9.96 13.25
N ALA A 274 24.06 -10.76 12.87
CA ALA A 274 22.78 -10.85 13.53
C ALA A 274 22.45 -12.32 13.82
N THR A 275 21.62 -12.57 14.83
CA THR A 275 20.94 -13.85 15.06
C THR A 275 19.49 -13.57 15.38
N SER A 276 18.60 -14.53 15.12
CA SER A 276 17.22 -14.48 15.56
C SER A 276 16.80 -15.75 16.31
N THR A 277 15.77 -15.62 17.14
CA THR A 277 15.07 -16.76 17.73
C THR A 277 13.60 -16.75 17.34
N THR A 278 13.07 -17.91 16.98
CA THR A 278 11.63 -18.16 16.82
C THR A 278 11.01 -18.55 18.16
N SER A 279 9.70 -18.36 18.32
CA SER A 279 8.93 -18.91 19.45
C SER A 279 8.02 -20.07 19.03
N GLN A 280 7.55 -20.04 17.78
CA GLN A 280 6.68 -21.04 17.18
C GLN A 280 7.16 -21.41 15.77
N PRO A 281 6.94 -22.66 15.33
CA PRO A 281 6.34 -23.78 16.07
C PRO A 281 7.28 -24.40 17.13
N ALA A 282 8.55 -24.00 17.12
CA ALA A 282 9.54 -24.37 18.12
C ALA A 282 10.43 -23.17 18.45
N VAL A 283 11.04 -23.20 19.64
CA VAL A 283 12.04 -22.22 20.05
C VAL A 283 13.38 -22.60 19.44
N LEU A 284 13.76 -21.95 18.35
CA LEU A 284 14.98 -22.23 17.59
C LEU A 284 15.77 -20.95 17.38
N ALA A 285 17.10 -21.05 17.41
CA ALA A 285 17.99 -19.96 17.04
C ALA A 285 18.49 -20.13 15.59
N SER A 286 18.64 -19.03 14.87
CA SER A 286 19.32 -19.01 13.58
C SER A 286 20.83 -19.23 13.73
N SER A 287 21.56 -19.39 12.62
CA SER A 287 22.99 -19.68 12.65
C SER A 287 23.86 -18.45 12.95
N GLY A 288 23.41 -17.24 12.60
CA GLY A 288 24.22 -16.02 12.62
C GLY A 288 25.37 -16.00 11.61
N LEU A 289 25.35 -16.92 10.64
CA LEU A 289 26.37 -17.03 9.59
C LEU A 289 25.83 -16.51 8.25
N ALA A 290 26.72 -16.39 7.28
CA ALA A 290 26.37 -16.17 5.87
C ALA A 290 25.43 -14.97 5.66
N GLY A 291 24.15 -15.22 5.36
CA GLY A 291 23.14 -14.19 5.08
C GLY A 291 22.92 -13.21 6.25
N GLU A 292 23.16 -13.62 7.50
CA GLU A 292 23.01 -12.75 8.67
C GLU A 292 24.28 -11.95 9.01
N THR A 293 25.19 -11.81 8.05
CA THR A 293 26.43 -11.06 8.22
C THR A 293 26.52 -9.94 7.19
N ALA A 294 27.02 -8.78 7.61
CA ALA A 294 27.21 -7.62 6.75
C ALA A 294 28.59 -7.01 6.97
N ASP A 295 29.27 -6.73 5.87
CA ASP A 295 30.59 -6.10 5.87
C ASP A 295 30.49 -4.62 5.60
N LEU A 296 30.84 -3.81 6.60
CA LEU A 296 31.01 -2.38 6.43
C LEU A 296 32.48 -2.08 6.10
N TRP A 297 32.72 -1.51 4.93
CA TRP A 297 34.04 -1.07 4.49
C TRP A 297 34.23 0.41 4.79
N VAL A 298 35.26 0.74 5.57
CA VAL A 298 35.66 2.11 5.86
C VAL A 298 36.83 2.47 4.96
N THR A 299 36.65 3.50 4.15
CA THR A 299 37.68 4.04 3.24
C THR A 299 38.04 5.48 3.63
N ASN A 300 39.23 5.90 3.26
CA ASN A 300 39.65 7.30 3.46
C ASN A 300 38.98 8.24 2.44
N THR A 301 38.53 7.75 1.29
CA THR A 301 37.86 8.58 0.28
C THR A 301 36.39 8.82 0.61
N ILE A 302 35.81 9.86 0.00
CA ILE A 302 34.37 10.14 0.10
C ILE A 302 33.59 8.96 -0.50
N ALA A 303 32.79 8.26 0.30
CA ALA A 303 32.04 7.07 -0.10
C ALA A 303 30.54 7.33 -0.22
N ASP A 304 30.12 8.54 0.12
CA ASP A 304 28.73 8.88 0.35
C ASP A 304 28.15 9.87 -0.69
N PHE A 305 28.94 10.21 -1.71
CA PHE A 305 28.60 11.11 -2.82
C PHE A 305 27.40 10.59 -3.60
N LYS A 306 26.35 11.40 -3.71
CA LYS A 306 25.11 10.99 -4.38
C LYS A 306 24.40 12.15 -5.03
N ARG A 307 23.63 11.84 -6.07
CA ARG A 307 22.69 12.77 -6.68
C ARG A 307 21.57 13.13 -5.70
N VAL A 308 21.15 14.39 -5.72
CA VAL A 308 19.93 14.85 -5.06
C VAL A 308 18.77 14.57 -6.02
N VAL A 309 17.79 13.80 -5.57
CA VAL A 309 16.61 13.46 -6.38
C VAL A 309 15.48 14.42 -6.02
N VAL A 310 14.87 15.02 -7.04
CA VAL A 310 13.69 15.88 -6.91
C VAL A 310 12.47 14.99 -6.62
N LYS A 311 11.65 15.36 -5.63
CA LYS A 311 10.45 14.60 -5.22
C LYS A 311 9.16 15.41 -5.34
N ASP A 312 9.16 16.39 -6.24
CA ASP A 312 8.05 17.31 -6.43
C ASP A 312 6.81 16.57 -6.90
N LYS A 313 5.63 17.04 -6.52
CA LYS A 313 4.36 16.56 -7.05
C LYS A 313 3.40 17.73 -7.21
N PRO A 314 2.75 17.89 -8.36
CA PRO A 314 2.84 17.05 -9.57
C PRO A 314 4.23 17.03 -10.20
N TYR A 315 4.52 16.01 -11.01
CA TYR A 315 5.65 16.06 -11.94
C TYR A 315 5.37 17.14 -13.00
N HIS A 316 6.34 18.04 -13.18
CA HIS A 316 6.36 19.00 -14.27
C HIS A 316 7.73 18.95 -14.93
N GLU A 317 7.78 18.78 -16.24
CA GLU A 317 9.04 18.98 -16.97
C GLU A 317 9.34 20.48 -17.05
N LEU A 318 10.43 20.90 -16.40
CA LEU A 318 10.98 22.24 -16.51
C LEU A 318 12.07 22.26 -17.61
N PRO A 319 12.27 23.41 -18.29
CA PRO A 319 13.27 23.53 -19.36
C PRO A 319 14.69 23.08 -18.99
N HIS A 320 15.01 23.07 -17.69
CA HIS A 320 16.32 22.75 -17.15
C HIS A 320 16.47 21.33 -16.58
N ASP A 321 15.39 20.56 -16.39
CA ASP A 321 15.39 19.26 -15.69
C ASP A 321 16.37 18.23 -16.28
N TYR A 322 16.71 18.38 -17.54
CA TYR A 322 17.60 17.48 -18.29
C TYR A 322 18.93 18.12 -18.68
N THR A 323 19.28 19.24 -18.06
CA THR A 323 20.51 19.97 -18.35
C THR A 323 21.28 20.39 -17.10
N GLN A 324 20.74 20.07 -15.93
CA GLN A 324 21.34 20.38 -14.64
C GLN A 324 21.22 19.20 -13.68
N VAL A 325 22.12 19.16 -12.70
CA VAL A 325 22.11 18.11 -11.67
C VAL A 325 22.73 18.65 -10.39
N GLN A 326 22.18 18.21 -9.26
CA GLN A 326 22.68 18.55 -7.93
C GLN A 326 23.19 17.30 -7.21
N PHE A 327 24.28 17.45 -6.46
CA PHE A 327 24.89 16.40 -5.67
C PHE A 327 25.09 16.82 -4.22
N ARG A 328 25.18 15.82 -3.34
CA ARG A 328 25.55 15.99 -1.93
C ARG A 328 26.47 14.87 -1.42
N TRP A 329 27.28 15.19 -0.43
CA TRP A 329 28.15 14.26 0.32
C TRP A 329 28.42 14.80 1.72
N THR A 330 28.98 13.96 2.59
CA THR A 330 29.42 14.36 3.93
C THR A 330 30.69 15.20 3.82
N PRO A 331 30.71 16.46 4.28
CA PRO A 331 31.90 17.30 4.19
C PRO A 331 33.13 16.67 4.83
N VAL A 332 34.30 16.87 4.19
CA VAL A 332 35.60 16.40 4.68
C VAL A 332 36.51 17.58 4.99
N THR A 333 37.34 17.45 6.02
CA THR A 333 38.26 18.52 6.44
C THR A 333 39.52 18.53 5.55
N ALA A 334 39.96 19.71 5.13
CA ALA A 334 41.29 19.98 4.55
C ALA A 334 41.65 19.32 3.20
N GLY A 335 40.88 19.61 2.14
CA GLY A 335 41.35 19.36 0.77
C GLY A 335 40.61 20.16 -0.31
N LYS A 336 41.31 20.52 -1.40
CA LYS A 336 40.66 21.17 -2.56
C LYS A 336 39.84 20.13 -3.31
N VAL A 337 38.51 20.21 -3.19
CA VAL A 337 37.56 19.34 -3.90
C VAL A 337 37.34 19.87 -5.32
N THR A 338 37.49 18.97 -6.29
CA THR A 338 37.10 19.20 -7.69
C THR A 338 36.14 18.10 -8.13
N MET A 339 35.45 18.30 -9.24
CA MET A 339 34.51 17.31 -9.78
C MET A 339 34.92 16.91 -11.19
N GLU A 340 34.75 15.63 -11.49
CA GLU A 340 34.99 15.06 -12.79
C GLU A 340 33.73 14.36 -13.30
N TYR A 341 33.59 14.29 -14.62
CA TYR A 341 32.53 13.54 -15.27
C TYR A 341 33.09 12.59 -16.33
N SER A 342 32.33 11.53 -16.63
CA SER A 342 32.56 10.58 -17.70
C SER A 342 31.26 10.33 -18.46
N THR A 343 31.35 10.22 -19.79
CA THR A 343 30.23 9.87 -20.67
C THR A 343 30.39 8.50 -21.33
N ASP A 344 31.37 7.73 -20.87
CA ASP A 344 31.73 6.42 -21.40
C ASP A 344 31.93 5.43 -20.25
N THR A 345 31.02 5.46 -19.28
CA THR A 345 30.96 4.50 -18.15
C THR A 345 32.26 4.44 -17.34
N GLY A 346 32.86 5.60 -17.07
CA GLY A 346 34.04 5.72 -16.22
C GLY A 346 35.37 5.38 -16.88
N ARG A 347 35.41 5.17 -18.20
CA ARG A 347 36.66 4.86 -18.92
C ARG A 347 37.57 6.08 -19.02
N HIS A 348 37.00 7.25 -19.32
CA HIS A 348 37.72 8.53 -19.35
C HIS A 348 37.01 9.57 -18.50
N TRP A 349 37.79 10.36 -17.76
CA TRP A 349 37.30 11.38 -16.84
C TRP A 349 37.80 12.76 -17.27
N SER A 350 36.88 13.73 -17.29
CA SER A 350 37.13 15.13 -17.64
C SER A 350 36.68 16.04 -16.50
N ALA A 351 37.33 17.19 -16.32
CA ALA A 351 36.91 18.16 -15.32
C ALA A 351 35.49 18.68 -15.61
N ALA A 352 34.62 18.63 -14.59
CA ALA A 352 33.27 19.19 -14.67
C ALA A 352 33.29 20.69 -14.33
N LYS A 353 32.52 21.48 -15.07
CA LYS A 353 32.23 22.88 -14.71
C LYS A 353 31.12 22.90 -13.65
N ALA A 354 31.49 22.64 -12.40
CA ALA A 354 30.58 22.57 -11.27
C ALA A 354 30.76 23.79 -10.34
N SER A 355 29.65 24.32 -9.80
CA SER A 355 29.67 25.16 -8.61
C SER A 355 29.75 24.23 -7.40
N ILE A 356 30.81 24.35 -6.60
CA ILE A 356 31.10 23.44 -5.49
C ILE A 356 31.12 24.24 -4.20
N ASP A 357 30.27 23.86 -3.25
CA ASP A 357 30.34 24.28 -1.85
C ASP A 357 30.84 23.10 -1.01
N ALA A 358 32.16 23.02 -0.87
CA ALA A 358 32.80 21.93 -0.14
C ALA A 358 32.53 21.97 1.37
N ALA A 359 32.23 23.14 1.94
CA ALA A 359 31.96 23.29 3.37
C ALA A 359 30.63 22.65 3.76
N HIS A 360 29.62 22.77 2.88
CA HIS A 360 28.32 22.14 3.05
C HIS A 360 28.17 20.82 2.29
N GLY A 361 29.20 20.40 1.55
CA GLY A 361 29.23 19.13 0.84
C GLY A 361 28.21 19.07 -0.29
N THR A 362 28.06 20.16 -1.06
CA THR A 362 27.11 20.23 -2.18
C THR A 362 27.79 20.67 -3.47
N ALA A 363 27.22 20.24 -4.60
CA ALA A 363 27.66 20.68 -5.91
C ALA A 363 26.49 20.78 -6.89
N PHE A 364 26.60 21.70 -7.83
CA PHE A 364 25.61 21.96 -8.86
C PHE A 364 26.28 22.11 -10.23
N ILE A 365 25.72 21.46 -11.25
CA ILE A 365 26.20 21.51 -12.63
C ILE A 365 25.06 21.95 -13.52
N THR A 366 25.34 22.81 -14.50
CA THR A 366 24.41 23.23 -15.55
C THR A 366 25.03 23.03 -16.94
N GLY A 367 24.20 23.15 -17.99
CA GLY A 367 24.66 23.04 -19.37
C GLY A 367 25.05 21.62 -19.79
N LEU A 368 24.52 20.60 -19.12
CA LEU A 368 24.64 19.22 -19.57
C LEU A 368 23.88 19.02 -20.88
N ARG A 369 24.37 18.09 -21.71
CA ARG A 369 23.68 17.71 -22.95
C ARG A 369 22.50 16.81 -22.61
N ARG A 370 21.36 17.00 -23.26
CA ARG A 370 20.20 16.10 -23.12
C ARG A 370 20.52 14.70 -23.64
N ASP A 371 19.74 13.74 -23.18
CA ASP A 371 19.69 12.33 -23.60
C ASP A 371 21.05 11.62 -23.50
N LYS A 372 21.78 11.93 -22.43
CA LYS A 372 23.14 11.44 -22.22
C LYS A 372 23.32 10.86 -20.83
N LEU A 373 23.93 9.68 -20.75
CA LEU A 373 24.37 9.12 -19.48
C LEU A 373 25.70 9.76 -19.06
N TYR A 374 25.68 10.41 -17.90
CA TYR A 374 26.85 10.92 -17.21
C TYR A 374 27.13 10.11 -15.95
N HIS A 375 28.41 9.93 -15.66
CA HIS A 375 28.91 9.45 -14.38
C HIS A 375 29.76 10.57 -13.77
N PHE A 376 29.53 10.88 -12.51
CA PHE A 376 30.23 11.93 -11.78
C PHE A 376 30.99 11.34 -10.60
N ARG A 377 32.12 11.98 -10.27
CA ARG A 377 32.86 11.72 -9.03
C ARG A 377 33.53 13.00 -8.56
N LEU A 378 33.80 13.06 -7.27
CA LEU A 378 34.68 14.06 -6.67
C LEU A 378 36.12 13.59 -6.76
N LEU A 379 37.04 14.55 -6.86
CA LEU A 379 38.47 14.36 -6.69
C LEU A 379 38.96 15.31 -5.60
N VAL A 380 39.38 14.74 -4.48
CA VAL A 380 40.05 15.45 -3.38
C VAL A 380 41.55 15.39 -3.61
N LYS A 381 42.20 16.54 -3.78
CA LYS A 381 43.61 16.61 -4.23
C LYS A 381 44.63 16.29 -3.15
N ASP A 382 44.32 16.60 -1.90
CA ASP A 382 45.22 16.59 -0.76
C ASP A 382 44.49 16.23 0.54
N GLY A 383 45.25 16.15 1.64
CA GLY A 383 44.71 15.75 2.94
C GLY A 383 44.51 14.25 3.10
N VAL A 384 43.97 13.86 4.26
CA VAL A 384 43.74 12.46 4.64
C VAL A 384 42.67 11.78 3.77
N HIS A 385 41.79 12.56 3.15
CA HIS A 385 40.72 12.09 2.26
C HIS A 385 41.08 12.12 0.77
N ARG A 386 42.37 12.27 0.44
CA ARG A 386 42.85 12.35 -0.96
C ARG A 386 42.38 11.15 -1.79
N GLY A 387 41.82 11.43 -2.96
CA GLY A 387 41.42 10.42 -3.94
C GLY A 387 40.08 10.72 -4.58
N SER A 388 39.62 9.76 -5.38
CA SER A 388 38.30 9.82 -6.01
C SER A 388 37.22 9.32 -5.06
N SER A 389 36.06 9.99 -5.06
CA SER A 389 34.88 9.47 -4.39
C SER A 389 34.32 8.23 -5.08
N ASN A 390 33.27 7.63 -4.49
CA ASN A 390 32.35 6.78 -5.24
C ASN A 390 31.71 7.55 -6.42
N ILE A 391 31.13 6.81 -7.36
CA ILE A 391 30.52 7.35 -8.58
C ILE A 391 29.01 7.55 -8.36
N ALA A 392 28.48 8.67 -8.87
CA ALA A 392 27.03 8.91 -9.00
C ALA A 392 26.64 9.03 -10.47
N GLY A 393 25.55 8.38 -10.88
CA GLY A 393 25.04 8.43 -12.25
C GLY A 393 23.96 9.49 -12.44
N ASP A 394 23.76 9.91 -13.68
CA ASP A 394 22.63 10.74 -14.10
C ASP A 394 22.37 10.52 -15.59
N TYR A 395 21.11 10.25 -15.97
CA TYR A 395 20.69 10.27 -17.36
C TYR A 395 19.88 11.55 -17.60
N THR A 396 20.42 12.44 -18.42
CA THR A 396 19.91 13.78 -18.65
C THR A 396 18.77 13.80 -19.68
N GLY A 397 17.72 13.02 -19.46
CA GLY A 397 16.59 12.89 -20.38
C GLY A 397 15.59 11.85 -19.88
N MET A 398 14.70 11.42 -20.78
CA MET A 398 13.89 10.23 -20.55
C MET A 398 14.51 9.06 -21.31
N LEU A 399 14.93 8.01 -20.61
CA LEU A 399 15.58 6.85 -21.24
C LEU A 399 14.51 5.92 -21.82
N ASP A 400 14.48 5.79 -23.14
CA ASP A 400 13.54 4.88 -23.81
C ASP A 400 13.82 3.41 -23.44
N VAL A 401 12.77 2.68 -23.04
CA VAL A 401 12.86 1.25 -22.70
C VAL A 401 13.35 0.38 -23.86
N ARG A 402 13.23 0.84 -25.12
CA ARG A 402 13.79 0.18 -26.31
C ARG A 402 15.29 -0.06 -26.22
N MET A 403 16.01 0.72 -25.41
CA MET A 403 17.44 0.51 -25.14
C MET A 403 17.73 -0.81 -24.41
N PHE A 404 16.70 -1.45 -23.84
CA PHE A 404 16.75 -2.74 -23.16
C PHE A 404 16.11 -3.87 -24.00
N GLY A 405 16.00 -3.69 -25.32
CA GLY A 405 15.39 -4.67 -26.22
C GLY A 405 13.85 -4.73 -26.16
N VAL A 406 13.21 -3.71 -25.56
CA VAL A 406 11.76 -3.63 -25.38
C VAL A 406 11.14 -2.86 -26.57
N HIS A 407 10.68 -3.57 -27.59
CA HIS A 407 10.29 -2.94 -28.88
C HIS A 407 8.80 -2.61 -29.05
N GLY A 408 7.97 -2.79 -28.02
CA GLY A 408 6.57 -2.33 -28.05
C GLY A 408 5.70 -2.99 -29.12
N ASN A 409 5.86 -4.30 -29.33
CA ASN A 409 5.03 -5.09 -30.24
C ASN A 409 3.93 -5.87 -29.50
N ASP A 410 2.81 -6.11 -30.14
CA ASP A 410 1.62 -6.66 -29.51
C ASP A 410 1.70 -8.15 -29.14
N THR A 411 2.73 -8.89 -29.55
CA THR A 411 2.84 -10.35 -29.28
C THR A 411 3.90 -10.72 -28.25
N ALA A 412 4.94 -9.92 -28.05
CA ALA A 412 6.02 -10.23 -27.12
C ALA A 412 5.66 -9.88 -25.67
N ASP A 413 6.14 -10.72 -24.73
CA ASP A 413 6.19 -10.42 -23.29
C ASP A 413 7.43 -9.57 -23.00
N HIS A 414 7.22 -8.36 -22.50
CA HIS A 414 8.27 -7.37 -22.25
C HIS A 414 8.68 -7.27 -20.77
N THR A 415 8.12 -8.12 -19.91
CA THR A 415 8.26 -8.03 -18.44
C THR A 415 9.73 -7.99 -18.00
N ALA A 416 10.56 -8.90 -18.52
CA ALA A 416 11.96 -9.00 -18.11
C ALA A 416 12.78 -7.75 -18.48
N GLY A 417 12.63 -7.27 -19.72
CA GLY A 417 13.35 -6.08 -20.21
C GLY A 417 12.92 -4.79 -19.51
N ILE A 418 11.62 -4.64 -19.21
CA ILE A 418 11.11 -3.50 -18.44
C ILE A 418 11.65 -3.53 -16.99
N ASN A 419 11.63 -4.69 -16.34
CA ASN A 419 12.18 -4.83 -14.98
C ASN A 419 13.71 -4.60 -14.96
N GLU A 420 14.42 -4.93 -16.04
CA GLU A 420 15.83 -4.58 -16.20
C GLU A 420 16.05 -3.07 -16.37
N ALA A 421 15.23 -2.40 -17.18
CA ALA A 421 15.27 -0.95 -17.34
C ALA A 421 15.02 -0.22 -16.02
N ILE A 422 14.06 -0.68 -15.22
CA ILE A 422 13.76 -0.14 -13.88
C ILE A 422 14.95 -0.33 -12.94
N ARG A 423 15.55 -1.53 -12.89
CA ARG A 423 16.77 -1.79 -12.09
C ARG A 423 17.92 -0.90 -12.51
N PHE A 424 18.17 -0.74 -13.81
CA PHE A 424 19.21 0.15 -14.31
C PHE A 424 18.98 1.59 -13.83
N MET A 425 17.76 2.12 -14.03
CA MET A 425 17.43 3.49 -13.67
C MET A 425 17.54 3.72 -12.16
N HIS A 426 17.07 2.77 -11.35
CA HIS A 426 17.25 2.80 -9.90
C HIS A 426 18.73 2.83 -9.49
N ASN A 427 19.55 1.95 -10.08
CA ASN A 427 20.97 1.79 -9.74
C ASN A 427 21.82 3.03 -10.06
N ILE A 428 21.46 3.81 -11.09
CA ILE A 428 22.15 5.08 -11.37
C ILE A 428 21.67 6.24 -10.47
N GLY A 429 20.70 6.01 -9.60
CA GLY A 429 20.17 6.98 -8.65
C GLY A 429 18.75 7.48 -8.96
N GLY A 430 18.09 6.93 -9.99
CA GLY A 430 16.73 7.26 -10.42
C GLY A 430 16.65 8.03 -11.74
N GLY A 431 15.44 8.32 -12.19
CA GLY A 431 15.17 9.10 -13.41
C GLY A 431 13.92 8.59 -14.14
N THR A 432 13.73 9.04 -15.37
CA THR A 432 12.52 8.76 -16.15
C THR A 432 12.78 7.72 -17.23
N LEU A 433 11.97 6.66 -17.24
CA LEU A 433 11.87 5.69 -18.32
C LEU A 433 10.72 6.08 -19.25
N LEU A 434 11.03 6.22 -20.54
CA LEU A 434 10.05 6.55 -21.58
C LEU A 434 9.50 5.27 -22.21
N PHE A 435 8.18 5.15 -22.23
CA PHE A 435 7.45 4.24 -23.10
C PHE A 435 6.98 5.04 -24.32
N SER A 436 7.70 4.91 -25.43
CA SER A 436 7.34 5.48 -26.74
C SER A 436 6.22 4.66 -27.40
N GLU A 437 5.74 5.09 -28.56
CA GLU A 437 4.67 4.41 -29.32
C GLU A 437 4.84 2.87 -29.37
N GLY A 438 3.74 2.15 -29.14
CA GLY A 438 3.72 0.69 -29.21
C GLY A 438 2.90 0.04 -28.10
N VAL A 439 2.78 -1.29 -28.18
CA VAL A 439 2.07 -2.11 -27.19
C VAL A 439 3.06 -2.92 -26.38
N TYR A 440 3.08 -2.73 -25.06
CA TYR A 440 3.99 -3.37 -24.13
C TYR A 440 3.21 -4.38 -23.28
N ASN A 441 3.21 -5.66 -23.68
CA ASN A 441 2.62 -6.69 -22.84
C ASN A 441 3.49 -6.96 -21.62
N VAL A 442 2.89 -6.97 -20.43
CA VAL A 442 3.58 -7.21 -19.17
C VAL A 442 2.80 -8.15 -18.27
N ARG A 443 3.51 -8.89 -17.44
CA ARG A 443 2.98 -9.60 -16.28
C ARG A 443 3.11 -8.66 -15.08
N THR A 444 3.97 -8.97 -14.11
CA THR A 444 4.25 -8.10 -12.97
C THR A 444 5.50 -7.25 -13.23
N VAL A 445 5.30 -5.94 -13.27
CA VAL A 445 6.35 -4.92 -13.30
C VAL A 445 6.73 -4.55 -11.86
N HIS A 446 7.99 -4.76 -11.51
CA HIS A 446 8.53 -4.52 -10.17
C HIS A 446 9.06 -3.10 -10.10
N LEU A 447 8.34 -2.23 -9.39
CA LEU A 447 8.73 -0.84 -9.22
C LEU A 447 9.95 -0.74 -8.29
N LEU A 448 10.73 0.34 -8.44
CA LEU A 448 11.85 0.67 -7.55
C LEU A 448 11.88 2.17 -7.25
N SER A 449 12.46 2.52 -6.11
CA SER A 449 12.53 3.90 -5.64
C SER A 449 13.24 4.81 -6.63
N ASN A 450 12.75 6.05 -6.77
CA ASN A 450 13.26 7.11 -7.65
C ASN A 450 13.12 6.84 -9.16
N VAL A 451 12.30 5.88 -9.58
CA VAL A 451 12.06 5.58 -11.00
C VAL A 451 10.68 6.11 -11.42
N TYR A 452 10.67 6.88 -12.50
CA TYR A 452 9.45 7.41 -13.11
C TYR A 452 9.17 6.66 -14.40
N LEU A 453 7.95 6.19 -14.59
CA LEU A 453 7.47 5.58 -15.82
C LEU A 453 6.64 6.63 -16.56
N TYR A 454 7.13 7.11 -17.71
CA TYR A 454 6.41 8.05 -18.57
C TYR A 454 5.78 7.31 -19.75
N ILE A 455 4.45 7.20 -19.77
CA ILE A 455 3.68 6.56 -20.83
C ILE A 455 3.24 7.62 -21.85
N SER A 456 3.90 7.65 -23.00
CA SER A 456 3.56 8.60 -24.07
C SER A 456 2.18 8.29 -24.69
N LYS A 457 1.56 9.30 -25.29
CA LYS A 457 0.20 9.24 -25.86
C LYS A 457 -0.12 8.00 -26.70
N GLU A 458 0.82 7.56 -27.53
CA GLU A 458 0.65 6.42 -28.44
C GLU A 458 1.17 5.09 -27.86
N ALA A 459 1.57 5.08 -26.58
CA ALA A 459 2.02 3.89 -25.87
C ALA A 459 0.85 3.23 -25.12
N VAL A 460 0.80 1.91 -25.19
CA VAL A 460 -0.15 1.07 -24.44
C VAL A 460 0.62 0.08 -23.59
N ILE A 461 0.52 0.16 -22.27
CA ILE A 461 0.96 -0.93 -21.40
C ILE A 461 -0.22 -1.86 -21.14
N ARG A 462 -0.05 -3.15 -21.43
CA ARG A 462 -1.14 -4.12 -21.48
C ARG A 462 -0.83 -5.33 -20.58
N ALA A 463 -1.73 -5.66 -19.66
CA ALA A 463 -1.55 -6.84 -18.83
C ALA A 463 -1.61 -8.12 -19.68
N GLY A 464 -0.78 -9.10 -19.33
CA GLY A 464 -0.77 -10.49 -19.77
C GLY A 464 -1.18 -11.43 -18.63
N LYS A 465 -1.34 -12.72 -18.94
CA LYS A 465 -1.55 -13.77 -17.92
C LYS A 465 -0.24 -14.18 -17.24
N GLY A 466 -0.35 -14.74 -16.04
CA GLY A 466 0.80 -15.23 -15.29
C GLY A 466 1.59 -14.13 -14.60
N ALA A 467 0.91 -13.17 -13.96
CA ALA A 467 1.52 -12.31 -12.95
C ALA A 467 2.17 -13.14 -11.83
N ASP A 468 2.93 -12.49 -10.97
CA ASP A 468 3.53 -13.13 -9.81
C ASP A 468 2.45 -13.80 -8.94
N ALA A 469 2.84 -14.93 -8.34
CA ALA A 469 1.95 -15.65 -7.45
C ALA A 469 1.67 -14.80 -6.19
N PRO A 470 0.48 -14.93 -5.59
CA PRO A 470 0.21 -14.45 -4.25
C PRO A 470 1.32 -14.88 -3.26
N GLU A 471 1.77 -13.97 -2.42
CA GLU A 471 2.83 -14.24 -1.45
C GLU A 471 2.41 -15.28 -0.39
N THR A 472 3.41 -15.94 0.21
CA THR A 472 3.18 -16.88 1.33
C THR A 472 2.95 -16.10 2.62
N THR A 473 2.03 -16.58 3.46
CA THR A 473 1.60 -15.94 4.70
C THR A 473 1.77 -16.85 5.92
N TRP A 474 1.74 -16.27 7.13
CA TRP A 474 1.71 -17.06 8.37
C TRP A 474 0.34 -17.68 8.65
N PHE A 475 -0.74 -17.07 8.15
CA PHE A 475 -2.11 -17.50 8.39
C PHE A 475 -2.80 -17.98 7.12
N SER A 476 -3.81 -18.83 7.26
CA SER A 476 -4.75 -19.13 6.17
C SER A 476 -5.77 -18.01 5.99
N ASP A 477 -6.08 -17.67 4.74
CA ASP A 477 -7.13 -16.72 4.36
C ASP A 477 -8.52 -17.38 4.18
N ARG A 478 -8.59 -18.72 4.18
CA ARG A 478 -9.79 -19.46 3.76
C ARG A 478 -11.04 -19.16 4.58
N ALA A 479 -10.90 -18.91 5.88
CA ALA A 479 -12.03 -18.58 6.75
C ALA A 479 -12.71 -17.26 6.37
N TYR A 480 -12.00 -16.33 5.71
CA TYR A 480 -12.58 -15.06 5.27
C TYR A 480 -13.21 -15.13 3.88
N ARG A 481 -12.78 -16.06 3.01
CA ARG A 481 -13.28 -16.18 1.61
C ARG A 481 -14.79 -16.45 1.51
N SER A 482 -15.46 -16.83 2.60
CA SER A 482 -16.92 -17.01 2.71
C SER A 482 -17.69 -15.70 3.01
N GLY A 483 -17.00 -14.60 3.33
CA GLY A 483 -17.60 -13.36 3.83
C GLY A 483 -18.05 -13.47 5.29
N LEU A 484 -18.26 -12.33 5.97
CA LEU A 484 -18.79 -12.36 7.35
C LEU A 484 -20.31 -12.50 7.30
N SER A 485 -20.81 -13.71 7.48
CA SER A 485 -22.22 -13.93 7.83
C SER A 485 -22.50 -13.34 9.22
N PRO A 486 -23.72 -12.85 9.50
CA PRO A 486 -24.14 -12.51 10.86
C PRO A 486 -24.00 -13.64 11.87
N THR A 487 -23.77 -14.88 11.44
CA THR A 487 -23.69 -16.08 12.30
C THR A 487 -22.37 -16.85 12.18
N ASP A 488 -21.47 -16.48 11.26
CA ASP A 488 -20.22 -17.23 11.04
C ASP A 488 -19.10 -16.71 11.94
N ARG A 489 -18.62 -17.59 12.83
CA ARG A 489 -17.58 -17.28 13.81
C ARG A 489 -16.16 -17.41 13.25
N GLY A 490 -15.96 -18.12 12.13
CA GLY A 490 -14.63 -18.49 11.62
C GLY A 490 -13.64 -17.32 11.57
N PRO A 491 -14.03 -16.16 11.03
CA PRO A 491 -13.18 -14.98 10.97
C PRO A 491 -12.80 -14.35 12.31
N TYR A 492 -13.34 -14.82 13.44
CA TYR A 492 -13.01 -14.38 14.80
C TYR A 492 -12.41 -15.50 15.67
N GLU A 493 -12.33 -16.73 15.17
CA GLU A 493 -11.80 -17.88 15.92
C GLU A 493 -10.32 -17.70 16.27
N ASP A 494 -9.54 -17.18 15.33
CA ASP A 494 -8.18 -16.73 15.57
C ASP A 494 -8.14 -15.20 15.71
N PRO A 495 -7.97 -14.67 16.94
CA PRO A 495 -7.89 -13.23 17.18
C PRO A 495 -6.63 -12.59 16.59
N GLU A 496 -5.60 -13.36 16.27
CA GLU A 496 -4.32 -12.88 15.75
C GLU A 496 -4.25 -12.91 14.21
N ASN A 497 -5.15 -13.64 13.54
CA ASN A 497 -5.14 -13.80 12.08
C ASN A 497 -5.60 -12.53 11.37
N TYR A 498 -4.65 -11.67 11.00
CA TYR A 498 -4.91 -10.41 10.29
C TYR A 498 -5.52 -10.59 8.90
N LEU A 499 -5.32 -11.74 8.22
CA LEU A 499 -5.95 -12.00 6.92
C LEU A 499 -7.47 -12.09 7.06
N THR A 500 -8.00 -12.51 8.20
CA THR A 500 -9.46 -12.56 8.40
C THR A 500 -10.09 -11.22 8.78
N LYS A 501 -9.31 -10.13 8.86
CA LYS A 501 -9.74 -8.84 9.40
C LYS A 501 -9.72 -7.71 8.34
N GLN A 502 -9.97 -8.06 7.08
CA GLN A 502 -9.86 -7.14 5.93
C GLN A 502 -10.54 -7.72 4.68
N ASP A 503 -10.70 -6.95 3.61
CA ASP A 503 -11.22 -7.47 2.33
C ASP A 503 -10.33 -8.54 1.69
N VAL A 504 -10.92 -9.46 0.91
CA VAL A 504 -10.19 -10.48 0.14
C VAL A 504 -9.18 -9.85 -0.80
N GLY A 505 -9.59 -8.74 -1.40
CA GLY A 505 -8.72 -7.93 -2.24
C GLY A 505 -7.41 -7.50 -1.58
N HIS A 506 -7.37 -7.39 -0.25
CA HIS A 506 -6.26 -6.82 0.49
C HIS A 506 -5.27 -7.86 1.03
N HIS A 507 -5.49 -9.17 0.77
CA HIS A 507 -4.65 -10.25 1.32
C HIS A 507 -3.26 -10.32 0.74
N TYR A 508 -3.19 -10.17 -0.59
CA TYR A 508 -1.98 -10.42 -1.35
C TYR A 508 -1.69 -9.21 -2.23
N PHE A 509 -0.43 -8.79 -2.23
CA PHE A 509 0.01 -7.59 -2.93
C PHE A 509 0.80 -7.92 -4.20
N HIS A 510 1.44 -9.09 -4.26
CA HIS A 510 2.34 -9.46 -5.36
C HIS A 510 1.58 -9.84 -6.64
N ASN A 511 0.33 -10.29 -6.52
CA ASN A 511 -0.52 -10.70 -7.64
C ASN A 511 -1.11 -9.50 -8.40
N ALA A 512 -0.24 -8.60 -8.85
CA ALA A 512 -0.57 -7.33 -9.48
C ALA A 512 0.18 -7.13 -10.79
N MET A 513 -0.29 -6.19 -11.62
CA MET A 513 0.40 -5.77 -12.85
C MET A 513 1.61 -4.87 -12.52
N PHE A 514 1.49 -3.98 -11.55
CA PHE A 514 2.59 -3.17 -11.01
C PHE A 514 2.64 -3.33 -9.50
N PHE A 515 3.80 -3.68 -8.97
CA PHE A 515 3.98 -3.94 -7.54
C PHE A 515 5.13 -3.11 -6.96
N GLY A 516 4.93 -2.57 -5.76
CA GLY A 516 5.96 -1.89 -4.99
C GLY A 516 5.75 -2.03 -3.49
N GLU A 517 6.84 -2.33 -2.76
CA GLU A 517 6.85 -2.47 -1.31
C GLU A 517 8.02 -1.71 -0.69
N ARG A 518 7.74 -0.84 0.29
CA ARG A 518 8.74 -0.01 1.01
C ARG A 518 9.63 0.83 0.08
N LEU A 519 9.00 1.39 -0.94
CA LEU A 519 9.65 2.23 -1.94
C LEU A 519 9.38 3.71 -1.71
N ASP A 520 10.21 4.56 -2.28
CA ASP A 520 10.13 6.01 -2.16
C ASP A 520 10.27 6.68 -3.53
N ASN A 521 9.45 7.69 -3.78
CA ASN A 521 9.50 8.52 -4.98
C ASN A 521 9.29 7.74 -6.29
N ILE A 522 8.09 7.17 -6.44
CA ILE A 522 7.67 6.45 -7.64
C ILE A 522 6.66 7.28 -8.41
N LYS A 523 6.77 7.29 -9.74
CA LYS A 523 5.81 7.97 -10.60
C LYS A 523 5.39 7.08 -11.77
N ILE A 524 4.10 7.05 -12.06
CA ILE A 524 3.53 6.41 -13.26
C ILE A 524 2.66 7.47 -13.93
N ILE A 525 3.22 8.14 -14.92
CA ILE A 525 2.71 9.41 -15.45
C ILE A 525 2.65 9.40 -16.98
N GLY A 526 1.94 10.36 -17.55
CA GLY A 526 1.86 10.57 -19.00
C GLY A 526 0.43 10.43 -19.51
N ASN A 527 0.24 10.51 -20.81
CA ASN A 527 -1.07 10.60 -21.45
C ASN A 527 -1.37 9.45 -22.42
N GLY A 528 -0.64 8.34 -22.29
CA GLY A 528 -0.93 7.09 -23.00
C GLY A 528 -2.03 6.26 -22.34
N ARG A 529 -1.97 4.95 -22.55
CA ARG A 529 -2.97 3.99 -22.06
C ARG A 529 -2.35 2.88 -21.22
N ILE A 530 -3.01 2.54 -20.11
CA ILE A 530 -2.72 1.34 -19.32
C ILE A 530 -4.00 0.51 -19.24
N THR A 531 -3.93 -0.76 -19.67
CA THR A 531 -5.11 -1.63 -19.70
C THR A 531 -4.83 -2.98 -19.08
N GLY A 532 -5.76 -3.46 -18.25
CA GLY A 532 -5.71 -4.82 -17.73
C GLY A 532 -6.09 -5.88 -18.76
N ASN A 533 -6.51 -5.50 -19.98
CA ASN A 533 -6.81 -6.39 -21.11
C ASN A 533 -7.80 -7.53 -20.82
N GLY A 534 -8.55 -7.44 -19.71
CA GLY A 534 -9.39 -8.54 -19.24
C GLY A 534 -8.63 -9.73 -18.62
N HIS A 535 -7.35 -9.55 -18.28
CA HIS A 535 -6.53 -10.56 -17.60
C HIS A 535 -6.45 -10.34 -16.09
N LEU A 536 -6.79 -9.14 -15.62
CA LEU A 536 -6.97 -8.85 -14.19
C LEU A 536 -8.40 -9.22 -13.78
N VAL A 537 -8.56 -9.94 -12.67
CA VAL A 537 -9.84 -10.51 -12.21
C VAL A 537 -10.55 -9.56 -11.25
N THR A 538 -11.90 -9.52 -11.26
CA THR A 538 -12.73 -8.66 -10.38
C THR A 538 -13.42 -9.39 -9.22
N SER A 539 -13.36 -10.72 -9.17
CA SER A 539 -14.10 -11.53 -8.20
C SER A 539 -13.39 -11.68 -6.86
N ASP A 540 -14.15 -11.69 -5.76
CA ASP A 540 -13.69 -12.08 -4.41
C ASP A 540 -13.19 -13.54 -4.34
N LYS A 541 -13.43 -14.35 -5.38
CA LYS A 541 -12.96 -15.73 -5.48
C LYS A 541 -11.67 -15.85 -6.29
N VAL A 542 -10.96 -14.76 -6.57
CA VAL A 542 -9.77 -14.75 -7.42
C VAL A 542 -8.74 -15.81 -7.03
N MET A 543 -8.54 -16.07 -5.74
CA MET A 543 -7.57 -17.05 -5.25
C MET A 543 -7.96 -18.50 -5.54
N ASN A 544 -9.22 -18.76 -5.93
CA ASN A 544 -9.70 -20.08 -6.38
C ASN A 544 -9.43 -20.34 -7.87
N ASN A 545 -8.98 -19.33 -8.62
CA ASN A 545 -8.65 -19.50 -10.03
C ASN A 545 -7.37 -20.31 -10.24
N ALA A 546 -7.16 -20.75 -11.48
CA ALA A 546 -5.88 -21.30 -11.91
C ALA A 546 -4.74 -20.30 -11.66
N PRO A 547 -3.51 -20.76 -11.34
CA PRO A 547 -2.40 -19.89 -10.95
C PRO A 547 -2.11 -18.72 -11.90
N ASP A 548 -2.26 -18.92 -13.21
CA ASP A 548 -2.04 -17.89 -14.24
C ASP A 548 -3.14 -16.82 -14.32
N LYS A 549 -4.22 -16.96 -13.54
CA LYS A 549 -5.41 -16.10 -13.50
C LYS A 549 -5.72 -15.57 -12.09
N ARG A 550 -4.69 -15.38 -11.26
CA ARG A 550 -4.82 -14.85 -9.90
C ARG A 550 -4.50 -13.36 -9.76
N ALA A 551 -4.12 -12.69 -10.84
CA ALA A 551 -3.90 -11.24 -10.82
C ALA A 551 -5.22 -10.49 -10.72
N ASP A 552 -5.36 -9.55 -9.78
CA ASP A 552 -6.58 -8.76 -9.56
C ASP A 552 -6.33 -7.26 -9.40
N LYS A 553 -5.08 -6.81 -9.25
CA LYS A 553 -4.73 -5.39 -9.12
C LYS A 553 -3.95 -4.89 -10.32
N MET A 554 -4.25 -3.67 -10.77
CA MET A 554 -3.37 -2.96 -11.69
C MET A 554 -2.15 -2.39 -10.94
N PHE A 555 -2.37 -1.56 -9.91
CA PHE A 555 -1.31 -1.03 -9.06
C PHE A 555 -1.49 -1.53 -7.62
N SER A 556 -0.43 -2.10 -7.05
CA SER A 556 -0.38 -2.59 -5.67
C SER A 556 0.82 -1.99 -4.96
N LEU A 557 0.57 -1.11 -3.99
CA LEU A 557 1.60 -0.33 -3.30
C LEU A 557 1.48 -0.51 -1.79
N LYS A 558 2.55 -1.01 -1.17
CA LYS A 558 2.58 -1.32 0.25
C LYS A 558 3.70 -0.56 0.96
N LEU A 559 3.33 0.27 1.93
CA LEU A 559 4.28 1.05 2.75
C LEU A 559 5.23 1.94 1.92
N CYS A 560 4.76 2.44 0.79
CA CYS A 560 5.53 3.32 -0.07
C CYS A 560 5.43 4.78 0.40
N THR A 561 6.31 5.65 -0.12
CA THR A 561 6.23 7.09 0.11
C THR A 561 6.45 7.86 -1.18
N ASN A 562 5.87 9.06 -1.27
CA ASN A 562 6.07 9.94 -2.42
C ASN A 562 5.65 9.30 -3.76
N VAL A 563 4.43 8.77 -3.83
CA VAL A 563 3.85 8.16 -5.05
C VAL A 563 3.03 9.15 -5.90
N GLU A 564 3.20 9.12 -7.22
CA GLU A 564 2.34 9.84 -8.19
C GLU A 564 1.82 8.90 -9.28
N ILE A 565 0.51 8.94 -9.57
CA ILE A 565 -0.10 8.20 -10.68
C ILE A 565 -1.08 9.12 -11.41
N GLY A 566 -0.82 9.46 -12.67
CA GLY A 566 -1.72 10.39 -13.35
C GLY A 566 -1.35 10.82 -14.76
N GLY A 567 -2.20 11.69 -15.30
CA GLY A 567 -1.99 12.35 -16.59
C GLY A 567 -0.85 13.37 -16.59
N LEU A 568 -0.80 14.18 -17.64
CA LEU A 568 -0.10 15.46 -17.62
C LEU A 568 -0.91 16.43 -16.76
N HIS A 569 -0.25 16.97 -15.72
CA HIS A 569 -0.90 17.84 -14.75
C HIS A 569 -1.59 19.04 -15.40
N ARG A 570 -2.81 19.33 -14.95
CA ARG A 570 -3.59 20.50 -15.36
C ARG A 570 -4.24 21.20 -14.17
N ASP A 571 -4.00 22.51 -14.05
CA ASP A 571 -4.53 23.34 -12.95
C ASP A 571 -6.03 23.66 -13.04
N HIS A 572 -6.66 23.40 -14.18
CA HIS A 572 -8.08 23.68 -14.36
C HIS A 572 -8.92 22.59 -13.68
N ASP A 573 -10.06 22.98 -13.12
CA ASP A 573 -11.03 22.02 -12.59
C ASP A 573 -11.70 21.26 -13.74
N LEU A 574 -12.00 19.99 -13.50
CA LEU A 574 -12.79 19.16 -14.41
C LEU A 574 -14.29 19.40 -14.20
N TRP A 575 -15.02 19.54 -15.31
CA TRP A 575 -16.45 19.78 -15.39
C TRP A 575 -17.13 18.68 -16.21
N TYR A 576 -18.47 18.68 -16.21
CA TYR A 576 -19.25 17.70 -16.95
C TYR A 576 -20.31 18.34 -17.85
N ASP A 577 -20.34 17.96 -19.12
CA ASP A 577 -21.43 18.30 -20.04
C ASP A 577 -22.40 17.11 -20.07
N SER A 578 -23.57 17.27 -19.46
CA SER A 578 -24.58 16.21 -19.38
C SER A 578 -25.31 15.94 -20.70
N VAL A 579 -25.27 16.87 -21.66
CA VAL A 579 -25.89 16.71 -22.99
C VAL A 579 -24.97 15.91 -23.89
N LYS A 580 -23.67 16.22 -23.88
CA LYS A 580 -22.66 15.50 -24.66
C LYS A 580 -22.12 14.26 -23.96
N ASP A 581 -22.39 14.13 -22.67
CA ASP A 581 -22.00 12.98 -21.87
C ASP A 581 -20.48 12.77 -21.80
N VAL A 582 -19.76 13.89 -21.64
CA VAL A 582 -18.28 13.94 -21.61
C VAL A 582 -17.77 14.95 -20.58
N PRO A 583 -16.58 14.71 -20.01
CA PRO A 583 -15.92 15.71 -19.18
C PRO A 583 -15.34 16.84 -20.04
N TYR A 584 -15.11 18.01 -19.42
CA TYR A 584 -14.42 19.14 -20.06
C TYR A 584 -13.71 19.99 -19.01
N TYR A 585 -12.80 20.85 -19.46
CA TYR A 585 -12.18 21.90 -18.64
C TYR A 585 -12.72 23.26 -19.05
N VAL A 586 -12.80 24.21 -18.13
CA VAL A 586 -13.08 25.61 -18.49
C VAL A 586 -11.74 26.31 -18.78
N ASP A 587 -11.62 26.95 -19.95
CA ASP A 587 -10.42 27.72 -20.30
C ASP A 587 -10.38 29.10 -19.64
N LYS A 588 -9.29 29.86 -19.86
CA LYS A 588 -9.13 31.22 -19.30
C LYS A 588 -10.20 32.23 -19.77
N GLY A 589 -10.89 31.95 -20.88
CA GLY A 589 -11.97 32.77 -21.42
C GLY A 589 -13.36 32.37 -20.89
N GLY A 590 -13.45 31.36 -20.03
CA GLY A 590 -14.70 30.82 -19.52
C GLY A 590 -15.41 29.86 -20.49
N LEU A 591 -14.75 29.45 -21.58
CA LEU A 591 -15.34 28.54 -22.57
C LEU A 591 -15.00 27.07 -22.27
N PRO A 592 -15.92 26.13 -22.54
CA PRO A 592 -15.65 24.70 -22.44
C PRO A 592 -14.58 24.22 -23.43
N SER A 593 -13.54 23.57 -22.91
CA SER A 593 -12.51 22.84 -23.65
C SER A 593 -12.66 21.33 -23.39
N TYR A 594 -13.02 20.58 -24.43
CA TYR A 594 -13.20 19.12 -24.37
C TYR A 594 -11.90 18.35 -24.67
N ASP A 595 -10.76 19.03 -24.61
CA ASP A 595 -9.45 18.41 -24.79
C ASP A 595 -9.07 17.64 -23.53
N ASP A 596 -9.14 16.32 -23.63
CA ASP A 596 -8.75 15.37 -22.59
C ASP A 596 -7.39 14.71 -22.88
N SER A 597 -6.61 15.24 -23.84
CA SER A 597 -5.31 14.68 -24.24
C SER A 597 -4.22 14.77 -23.18
N ASN A 598 -4.48 15.47 -22.07
CA ASN A 598 -3.63 15.45 -20.89
C ASN A 598 -3.88 14.20 -20.03
N MET A 599 -5.05 13.57 -20.11
CA MET A 599 -5.44 12.54 -19.16
C MET A 599 -4.82 11.18 -19.47
N LEU A 600 -4.34 10.49 -18.43
CA LEU A 600 -3.92 9.09 -18.53
C LEU A 600 -5.16 8.20 -18.71
N GLN A 601 -5.13 7.34 -19.73
CA GLN A 601 -6.25 6.46 -20.07
C GLN A 601 -6.10 5.12 -19.35
N ILE A 602 -7.10 4.73 -18.56
CA ILE A 602 -7.07 3.46 -17.81
C ILE A 602 -8.34 2.65 -18.06
N ASP A 603 -8.22 1.35 -18.33
CA ASP A 603 -9.38 0.47 -18.48
C ASP A 603 -9.10 -0.99 -18.12
N ARG A 604 -10.18 -1.76 -17.91
CA ARG A 604 -10.18 -3.20 -17.62
C ARG A 604 -9.25 -3.62 -16.47
N ALA A 605 -9.12 -2.77 -15.47
CA ALA A 605 -8.09 -2.83 -14.43
C ALA A 605 -8.27 -3.92 -13.36
N GLY A 606 -9.33 -4.73 -13.42
CA GLY A 606 -9.57 -5.81 -12.46
C GLY A 606 -10.29 -5.32 -11.21
N HIS A 607 -9.98 -5.95 -10.08
CA HIS A 607 -10.61 -5.71 -8.78
C HIS A 607 -10.26 -4.31 -8.25
N PHE A 608 -8.98 -3.93 -8.27
CA PHE A 608 -8.54 -2.59 -7.89
C PHE A 608 -7.68 -1.99 -9.00
N VAL A 609 -8.00 -0.76 -9.43
CA VAL A 609 -7.03 0.04 -10.18
C VAL A 609 -5.82 0.28 -9.29
N LEU A 610 -6.02 0.84 -8.10
CA LEU A 610 -4.97 1.05 -7.10
C LEU A 610 -5.41 0.49 -5.76
N LEU A 611 -4.63 -0.46 -5.25
CA LEU A 611 -4.59 -0.77 -3.82
C LEU A 611 -3.32 -0.15 -3.22
N ALA A 612 -3.49 0.90 -2.44
CA ALA A 612 -2.43 1.50 -1.64
C ALA A 612 -2.66 1.21 -0.16
N THR A 613 -1.69 0.60 0.51
CA THR A 613 -1.79 0.27 1.94
C THR A 613 -0.60 0.84 2.70
N GLY A 614 -0.87 1.61 3.76
CA GLY A 614 0.17 2.23 4.61
C GLY A 614 1.12 3.15 3.84
N THR A 615 0.72 3.58 2.64
CA THR A 615 1.50 4.43 1.76
C THR A 615 1.23 5.88 2.12
N ASP A 616 2.28 6.69 2.20
CA ASP A 616 2.16 8.09 2.63
C ASP A 616 2.63 9.05 1.53
N THR A 617 1.98 10.21 1.44
CA THR A 617 2.18 11.20 0.37
C THR A 617 1.86 10.57 -0.99
N LEU A 618 0.58 10.52 -1.35
CA LEU A 618 0.09 10.05 -2.66
C LEU A 618 -0.57 11.16 -3.44
N PHE A 619 -0.33 11.20 -4.75
CA PHE A 619 -1.02 12.09 -5.67
C PHE A 619 -1.55 11.30 -6.86
N VAL A 620 -2.87 11.19 -6.98
CA VAL A 620 -3.52 10.61 -8.16
C VAL A 620 -4.30 11.69 -8.90
N HIS A 621 -4.10 11.81 -10.21
CA HIS A 621 -4.67 12.93 -10.94
C HIS A 621 -4.85 12.73 -12.44
N ASP A 622 -5.78 13.50 -13.02
CA ASP A 622 -5.98 13.61 -14.47
C ASP A 622 -6.09 12.23 -15.15
N THR A 623 -7.00 11.39 -14.66
CA THR A 623 -7.21 10.02 -15.17
C THR A 623 -8.61 9.83 -15.73
N TYR A 624 -8.69 9.20 -16.90
CA TYR A 624 -9.95 8.85 -17.55
C TYR A 624 -10.11 7.33 -17.53
N PHE A 625 -11.11 6.85 -16.80
CA PHE A 625 -11.45 5.44 -16.73
C PHE A 625 -12.51 5.05 -17.75
N GLY A 626 -12.23 4.00 -18.51
CA GLY A 626 -13.20 3.36 -19.40
C GLY A 626 -13.49 4.12 -20.70
N LYS A 627 -12.52 4.88 -21.23
CA LYS A 627 -12.64 5.57 -22.52
C LYS A 627 -12.75 4.59 -23.69
N MET A 628 -11.89 3.57 -23.68
CA MET A 628 -11.78 2.58 -24.76
C MET A 628 -12.61 1.32 -24.48
N ASP A 629 -12.67 0.88 -23.22
CA ASP A 629 -13.41 -0.30 -22.80
C ASP A 629 -13.88 -0.13 -21.36
N GLN A 630 -15.16 -0.39 -21.10
CA GLN A 630 -15.82 -0.15 -19.82
C GLN A 630 -15.99 -1.42 -18.97
N ALA A 631 -15.62 -2.58 -19.50
CA ALA A 631 -15.73 -3.83 -18.77
C ALA A 631 -14.58 -3.99 -17.76
N ASN A 632 -14.77 -4.88 -16.79
CA ASN A 632 -13.70 -5.38 -15.91
C ASN A 632 -12.97 -4.28 -15.10
N VAL A 633 -13.72 -3.32 -14.55
CA VAL A 633 -13.22 -2.30 -13.61
C VAL A 633 -14.15 -2.29 -12.40
N ARG A 634 -13.63 -2.66 -11.22
CA ARG A 634 -14.39 -2.72 -9.98
C ARG A 634 -14.16 -1.49 -9.10
N ASP A 635 -13.18 -1.51 -8.21
CA ASP A 635 -12.77 -0.37 -7.41
C ASP A 635 -11.67 0.42 -8.15
N ILE A 636 -11.68 1.73 -8.01
CA ILE A 636 -10.68 2.60 -8.62
C ILE A 636 -9.57 2.86 -7.61
N TYR A 637 -9.77 3.74 -6.62
CA TYR A 637 -8.70 4.13 -5.70
C TYR A 637 -8.99 3.74 -4.25
N ASP A 638 -8.33 2.67 -3.80
CA ASP A 638 -8.38 2.19 -2.42
C ASP A 638 -7.14 2.64 -1.64
N PHE A 639 -7.37 3.43 -0.60
CA PHE A 639 -6.35 4.03 0.25
C PHE A 639 -6.48 3.52 1.69
N MET A 640 -5.91 2.34 1.97
CA MET A 640 -5.97 1.71 3.27
C MET A 640 -4.83 2.24 4.16
N ALA A 641 -5.16 2.80 5.32
CA ALA A 641 -4.18 3.28 6.30
C ALA A 641 -3.15 4.29 5.73
N CYS A 642 -3.52 5.02 4.68
CA CYS A 642 -2.67 5.98 3.98
C CYS A 642 -2.76 7.38 4.59
N ASN A 643 -1.72 8.20 4.43
CA ASN A 643 -1.73 9.59 4.89
C ASN A 643 -1.23 10.55 3.81
N GLN A 644 -1.71 11.80 3.86
CA GLN A 644 -1.36 12.84 2.90
C GLN A 644 -1.70 12.41 1.46
N VAL A 645 -2.99 12.24 1.20
CA VAL A 645 -3.50 11.77 -0.09
C VAL A 645 -4.15 12.93 -0.82
N THR A 646 -3.76 13.16 -2.07
CA THR A 646 -4.41 14.11 -2.97
C THR A 646 -4.98 13.40 -4.18
N VAL A 647 -6.25 13.64 -4.48
CA VAL A 647 -6.99 13.09 -5.63
C VAL A 647 -7.57 14.26 -6.42
N ARG A 648 -7.28 14.34 -7.73
CA ARG A 648 -7.70 15.50 -8.53
C ARG A 648 -8.09 15.15 -9.96
N ASN A 649 -9.18 15.73 -10.47
CA ASN A 649 -9.58 15.63 -11.89
C ASN A 649 -9.73 14.18 -12.36
N ILE A 650 -10.66 13.46 -11.73
CA ILE A 650 -10.93 12.05 -12.02
C ILE A 650 -12.23 11.94 -12.79
N TYR A 651 -12.21 11.27 -13.94
CA TYR A 651 -13.42 10.90 -14.67
C TYR A 651 -13.55 9.39 -14.77
N SER A 652 -14.63 8.84 -14.22
CA SER A 652 -15.00 7.43 -14.38
C SER A 652 -16.23 7.28 -15.25
N ARG A 653 -16.06 6.68 -16.43
CA ARG A 653 -17.17 6.45 -17.36
C ARG A 653 -18.25 5.54 -16.76
N VAL A 654 -17.81 4.45 -16.14
CA VAL A 654 -18.58 3.53 -15.30
C VAL A 654 -17.60 2.59 -14.56
N SER A 655 -17.86 2.31 -13.28
CA SER A 655 -17.19 1.25 -12.50
C SER A 655 -18.22 0.37 -11.78
N SER A 656 -17.83 -0.83 -11.36
CA SER A 656 -18.73 -1.70 -10.58
C SER A 656 -18.73 -1.43 -9.09
N ASP A 657 -17.74 -0.68 -8.60
CA ASP A 657 -17.53 -0.45 -7.18
C ASP A 657 -16.90 0.94 -6.94
N ASP A 658 -16.28 1.17 -5.78
CA ASP A 658 -15.96 2.49 -5.28
C ASP A 658 -14.95 3.26 -6.15
N ILE A 659 -15.16 4.58 -6.32
CA ILE A 659 -14.21 5.41 -7.09
C ILE A 659 -13.08 5.92 -6.19
N VAL A 660 -13.40 6.50 -5.02
CA VAL A 660 -12.39 6.93 -4.04
C VAL A 660 -12.76 6.39 -2.67
N LYS A 661 -11.87 5.56 -2.09
CA LYS A 661 -12.13 4.84 -0.85
C LYS A 661 -11.01 4.96 0.19
N PRO A 662 -11.08 5.93 1.12
CA PRO A 662 -10.27 5.91 2.34
C PRO A 662 -10.74 4.82 3.31
N GLY A 663 -9.82 4.07 3.90
CA GLY A 663 -10.14 3.01 4.86
C GLY A 663 -8.96 2.69 5.79
N SER A 664 -9.17 1.77 6.71
CA SER A 664 -8.13 1.23 7.60
C SER A 664 -8.43 -0.23 7.93
N ASP A 665 -7.45 -1.11 7.77
CA ASP A 665 -7.58 -2.54 7.99
C ASP A 665 -6.32 -3.15 8.62
N CYS A 666 -6.24 -4.48 8.67
CA CYS A 666 -5.12 -5.22 9.24
C CYS A 666 -4.13 -5.78 8.20
N SER A 667 -4.14 -5.35 6.95
CA SER A 667 -3.31 -5.92 5.84
C SER A 667 -1.81 -5.82 6.06
N LEU A 668 -1.37 -4.89 6.90
CA LEU A 668 0.02 -4.74 7.33
C LEU A 668 0.40 -5.70 8.47
N GLY A 669 -0.54 -6.50 8.97
CA GLY A 669 -0.43 -7.22 10.24
C GLY A 669 -0.61 -6.34 11.48
N PHE A 670 -0.95 -5.07 11.26
CA PHE A 670 -1.28 -4.09 12.27
C PHE A 670 -2.16 -2.99 11.68
N THR A 671 -2.77 -2.20 12.54
CA THR A 671 -3.62 -1.06 12.18
C THR A 671 -2.88 0.26 12.43
N ARG A 672 -3.17 1.28 11.61
CA ARG A 672 -2.74 2.66 11.85
C ARG A 672 -3.77 3.64 11.31
N PRO A 673 -3.83 4.88 11.84
CA PRO A 673 -4.75 5.88 11.34
C PRO A 673 -4.49 6.28 9.88
N ALA A 674 -5.57 6.66 9.20
CA ALA A 674 -5.55 7.29 7.89
C ALA A 674 -5.95 8.78 8.03
N ARG A 675 -5.18 9.71 7.46
CA ARG A 675 -5.50 11.14 7.58
C ARG A 675 -4.96 12.04 6.47
N HIS A 676 -5.50 13.25 6.42
CA HIS A 676 -5.10 14.32 5.51
C HIS A 676 -5.38 13.97 4.04
N TYR A 677 -6.66 13.85 3.70
CA TYR A 677 -7.13 13.61 2.33
C TYR A 677 -7.65 14.92 1.72
N ARG A 678 -7.21 15.23 0.50
CA ARG A 678 -7.66 16.36 -0.31
C ARG A 678 -8.16 15.84 -1.66
N VAL A 679 -9.47 15.77 -1.82
CA VAL A 679 -10.14 15.18 -2.99
C VAL A 679 -10.92 16.24 -3.72
N ARG A 680 -10.72 16.38 -5.03
CA ARG A 680 -11.34 17.44 -5.81
C ARG A 680 -11.66 17.04 -7.25
N ASN A 681 -12.80 17.47 -7.76
CA ASN A 681 -13.21 17.29 -9.16
C ASN A 681 -13.28 15.80 -9.56
N VAL A 682 -14.11 15.04 -8.84
CA VAL A 682 -14.35 13.63 -9.14
C VAL A 682 -15.74 13.51 -9.77
N ILE A 683 -15.77 12.99 -11.00
CA ILE A 683 -16.97 12.80 -11.80
C ILE A 683 -17.09 11.31 -12.12
N GLY A 684 -18.21 10.67 -11.83
CA GLY A 684 -18.33 9.25 -12.16
C GLY A 684 -19.69 8.61 -12.06
N ASP A 685 -19.86 7.53 -12.82
CA ASP A 685 -20.96 6.56 -12.77
C ASP A 685 -20.42 5.28 -12.10
N THR A 686 -21.12 4.72 -11.12
CA THR A 686 -20.67 3.53 -10.38
C THR A 686 -21.83 2.69 -9.87
N ASN A 687 -21.68 1.38 -9.82
CA ASN A 687 -22.66 0.54 -9.14
C ASN A 687 -22.61 0.67 -7.60
N CYS A 688 -21.50 1.12 -7.02
CA CYS A 688 -21.37 1.27 -5.57
C CYS A 688 -21.35 2.75 -5.16
N ASN A 689 -20.20 3.32 -4.79
CA ASN A 689 -20.09 4.71 -4.36
C ASN A 689 -19.10 5.55 -5.16
N LEU A 690 -19.41 6.84 -5.33
CA LEU A 690 -18.40 7.78 -5.85
C LEU A 690 -17.34 8.07 -4.78
N PHE A 691 -17.76 8.24 -3.53
CA PHE A 691 -16.85 8.40 -2.39
C PHE A 691 -17.32 7.58 -1.20
N GLN A 692 -16.45 6.72 -0.66
CA GLN A 692 -16.75 5.90 0.52
C GLN A 692 -15.63 5.97 1.55
N ILE A 693 -15.93 6.35 2.78
CA ILE A 693 -15.06 6.06 3.93
C ILE A 693 -15.46 4.69 4.49
N GLY A 694 -14.51 3.77 4.57
CA GLY A 694 -14.73 2.38 4.99
C GLY A 694 -14.98 1.43 3.81
N SER A 695 -15.62 0.28 4.00
CA SER A 695 -16.24 -0.20 5.24
C SER A 695 -15.22 -0.63 6.31
N GLU A 696 -13.99 -0.88 5.89
CA GLU A 696 -12.83 -1.21 6.73
C GLU A 696 -12.42 0.03 7.52
N THR A 697 -12.65 -0.02 8.83
CA THR A 697 -12.46 1.11 9.76
C THR A 697 -11.78 0.64 11.05
N ALA A 698 -10.78 -0.24 10.91
CA ALA A 698 -10.09 -0.87 12.02
C ALA A 698 -9.27 0.14 12.85
N ASP A 699 -8.82 1.24 12.23
CA ASP A 699 -8.23 2.41 12.90
C ASP A 699 -8.91 3.73 12.52
N ASP A 700 -8.50 4.85 13.12
CA ASP A 700 -9.10 6.16 12.90
C ASP A 700 -8.91 6.68 11.47
N ILE A 701 -9.91 7.39 10.98
CA ILE A 701 -9.90 8.05 9.68
C ILE A 701 -10.32 9.50 9.86
N MET A 702 -9.44 10.46 9.57
CA MET A 702 -9.70 11.87 9.92
C MET A 702 -9.10 12.90 8.96
N ASP A 703 -9.59 14.15 9.03
CA ASP A 703 -9.19 15.25 8.17
C ASP A 703 -9.30 14.90 6.68
N ILE A 704 -10.54 14.82 6.22
CA ILE A 704 -10.88 14.55 4.83
C ILE A 704 -11.69 15.70 4.28
N CYS A 705 -11.17 16.31 3.22
CA CYS A 705 -11.87 17.35 2.48
C CYS A 705 -12.13 16.86 1.05
N VAL A 706 -13.39 16.92 0.63
CA VAL A 706 -13.86 16.52 -0.69
C VAL A 706 -14.61 17.70 -1.28
N ASP A 707 -14.19 18.26 -2.41
CA ASP A 707 -14.91 19.36 -3.07
C ASP A 707 -15.20 19.06 -4.54
N ASN A 708 -16.28 19.65 -5.08
CA ASN A 708 -16.68 19.55 -6.49
C ASN A 708 -16.85 18.10 -6.99
N ILE A 709 -17.78 17.34 -6.42
CA ILE A 709 -18.13 16.01 -6.94
C ILE A 709 -19.33 16.07 -7.89
N TYR A 710 -19.35 15.17 -8.89
CA TYR A 710 -20.49 14.97 -9.77
C TYR A 710 -20.79 13.47 -9.89
N VAL A 711 -21.79 12.99 -9.15
CA VAL A 711 -22.28 11.61 -9.26
C VAL A 711 -23.22 11.53 -10.46
N LEU A 712 -22.82 10.76 -11.47
CA LEU A 712 -23.59 10.53 -12.69
C LEU A 712 -24.66 9.44 -12.49
N GLY A 713 -24.39 8.51 -11.58
CA GLY A 713 -25.29 7.43 -11.17
C GLY A 713 -24.58 6.57 -10.13
N ALA A 714 -25.32 6.12 -9.10
CA ALA A 714 -24.79 5.30 -8.02
C ALA A 714 -25.85 4.31 -7.53
N ASN A 715 -25.63 2.99 -7.66
CA ASN A 715 -26.61 2.00 -7.21
C ASN A 715 -26.54 1.71 -5.69
N LYS A 716 -25.48 2.13 -4.98
CA LYS A 716 -25.42 2.11 -3.52
C LYS A 716 -25.56 3.52 -2.92
N ALA A 717 -24.52 4.36 -3.01
CA ALA A 717 -24.60 5.72 -2.48
C ALA A 717 -23.70 6.74 -3.20
N GLY A 718 -24.06 8.02 -3.13
CA GLY A 718 -23.24 9.08 -3.72
C GLY A 718 -22.01 9.36 -2.87
N PHE A 719 -22.26 9.65 -1.59
CA PHE A 719 -21.25 9.88 -0.56
C PHE A 719 -21.55 9.02 0.68
N SER A 720 -20.61 8.17 1.07
CA SER A 720 -20.81 7.17 2.11
C SER A 720 -19.74 7.24 3.21
N ILE A 721 -20.17 7.01 4.45
CA ILE A 721 -19.30 6.77 5.61
C ILE A 721 -19.85 5.53 6.30
N SER A 722 -19.07 4.46 6.39
CA SER A 722 -19.47 3.21 7.06
C SER A 722 -18.42 2.80 8.08
N THR A 723 -18.73 2.99 9.36
CA THR A 723 -17.83 2.66 10.46
C THR A 723 -18.25 1.35 11.12
N ASN A 724 -17.52 0.29 10.82
CA ASN A 724 -17.90 -1.08 11.14
C ASN A 724 -16.99 -1.74 12.17
N ASP A 725 -15.74 -1.28 12.30
CA ASP A 725 -14.68 -2.04 12.96
C ASP A 725 -14.15 -1.37 14.25
N GLY A 726 -14.86 -0.34 14.73
CA GLY A 726 -14.60 0.33 16.01
C GLY A 726 -13.74 1.59 15.93
N GLY A 727 -13.31 2.00 14.73
CA GLY A 727 -12.57 3.23 14.52
C GLY A 727 -13.40 4.51 14.68
N ARG A 728 -12.70 5.65 14.79
CA ARG A 728 -13.29 6.99 14.78
C ARG A 728 -13.11 7.63 13.41
N VAL A 729 -14.22 7.95 12.77
CA VAL A 729 -14.26 8.78 11.56
C VAL A 729 -14.62 10.21 11.96
N LYS A 730 -13.75 11.18 11.69
CA LYS A 730 -14.00 12.56 12.13
C LYS A 730 -13.45 13.63 11.21
N ASP A 731 -14.01 14.83 11.32
CA ASP A 731 -13.56 16.03 10.63
C ASP A 731 -13.60 15.82 9.10
N ILE A 732 -14.82 15.54 8.62
CA ILE A 732 -15.11 15.24 7.21
C ILE A 732 -15.89 16.40 6.61
N HIS A 733 -15.35 16.98 5.55
CA HIS A 733 -15.86 18.20 4.93
C HIS A 733 -16.16 17.93 3.45
N LEU A 734 -17.43 18.07 3.08
CA LEU A 734 -17.90 17.95 1.70
C LEU A 734 -18.30 19.33 1.17
N ASN A 735 -17.63 19.75 0.10
CA ASN A 735 -17.87 20.94 -0.68
C ASN A 735 -17.76 22.23 0.14
N CYS A 736 -16.75 22.28 1.00
CA CYS A 736 -16.42 23.40 1.90
C CYS A 736 -15.32 24.32 1.34
N GLY A 737 -14.69 23.96 0.23
CA GLY A 737 -13.63 24.75 -0.42
C GLY A 737 -12.25 24.61 0.21
N HIS A 738 -12.02 23.58 1.01
CA HIS A 738 -10.74 23.33 1.65
C HIS A 738 -9.67 22.78 0.69
N THR A 739 -10.06 22.32 -0.50
CA THR A 739 -9.15 21.91 -1.59
C THR A 739 -8.91 23.00 -2.63
N GLY A 740 -9.54 24.18 -2.47
CA GLY A 740 -9.49 25.30 -3.41
C GLY A 740 -10.87 25.93 -3.66
N PRO A 741 -10.95 27.05 -4.40
CA PRO A 741 -12.21 27.79 -4.62
C PRO A 741 -13.32 26.92 -5.20
N VAL A 742 -14.49 26.83 -4.58
CA VAL A 742 -15.64 26.05 -5.10
C VAL A 742 -16.27 26.80 -6.27
N ASN A 743 -15.98 26.37 -7.49
CA ASN A 743 -16.48 27.01 -8.71
C ASN A 743 -17.89 26.54 -9.11
N GLN A 744 -18.35 25.43 -8.54
CA GLN A 744 -19.68 24.88 -8.78
C GLN A 744 -20.18 24.10 -7.56
N ARG A 745 -21.50 24.01 -7.43
CA ARG A 745 -22.15 23.11 -6.45
C ARG A 745 -21.84 21.67 -6.81
N SER A 746 -21.67 20.82 -5.78
CA SER A 746 -21.60 19.38 -6.02
C SER A 746 -22.96 18.85 -6.48
N ARG A 747 -22.97 17.82 -7.32
CA ARG A 747 -24.19 17.26 -7.90
C ARG A 747 -24.28 15.76 -7.69
N MET A 748 -25.47 15.26 -7.38
CA MET A 748 -25.75 13.82 -7.40
C MET A 748 -27.01 13.53 -8.21
N MET A 749 -26.86 12.71 -9.23
CA MET A 749 -27.94 12.24 -10.09
C MET A 749 -28.10 10.73 -9.92
N ARG A 750 -29.32 10.19 -10.04
CA ARG A 750 -29.54 8.74 -10.24
C ARG A 750 -28.82 7.89 -9.19
N THR A 751 -28.94 8.35 -7.96
CA THR A 751 -28.24 7.79 -6.79
C THR A 751 -29.24 7.14 -5.85
N THR A 752 -29.06 5.86 -5.51
CA THR A 752 -29.98 5.12 -4.62
C THR A 752 -30.11 5.78 -3.25
N ALA A 753 -28.99 5.99 -2.54
CA ALA A 753 -28.93 6.76 -1.30
C ALA A 753 -27.93 7.92 -1.46
N PRO A 754 -28.38 9.18 -1.59
CA PRO A 754 -27.46 10.30 -1.83
C PRO A 754 -26.35 10.38 -0.76
N PHE A 755 -26.76 10.27 0.51
CA PHE A 755 -25.85 10.09 1.64
C PHE A 755 -26.14 8.79 2.37
N PHE A 756 -25.10 8.05 2.72
CA PHE A 756 -25.20 6.87 3.57
C PHE A 756 -24.13 6.92 4.67
N ILE A 757 -24.50 7.41 5.85
CA ILE A 757 -23.62 7.49 7.01
C ILE A 757 -24.11 6.45 8.03
N SER A 758 -23.29 5.46 8.33
CA SER A 758 -23.69 4.36 9.20
C SER A 758 -22.61 3.89 10.17
N ILE A 759 -23.06 3.35 11.29
CA ILE A 759 -22.26 2.58 12.22
C ILE A 759 -22.82 1.15 12.24
N SER A 760 -21.94 0.14 12.28
CA SER A 760 -22.30 -1.26 12.53
C SER A 760 -21.38 -1.90 13.57
N ASN A 761 -21.71 -3.11 14.00
CA ASN A 761 -20.95 -3.88 14.97
C ASN A 761 -20.25 -5.07 14.29
N ARG A 762 -19.28 -4.82 13.40
CA ARG A 762 -18.54 -5.87 12.67
C ARG A 762 -17.21 -6.22 13.33
N GLY A 763 -16.43 -5.25 13.79
CA GLY A 763 -15.23 -5.47 14.61
C GLY A 763 -14.12 -6.29 13.93
N ARG A 764 -13.83 -6.09 12.63
CA ARG A 764 -12.68 -6.71 11.95
C ARG A 764 -11.36 -6.10 12.38
N VAL A 765 -10.96 -6.42 13.59
CA VAL A 765 -9.69 -5.96 14.17
C VAL A 765 -9.02 -7.12 14.90
N LEU A 766 -7.69 -7.07 14.98
CA LEU A 766 -6.91 -8.00 15.80
C LEU A 766 -7.41 -7.99 17.24
N GLY A 767 -7.54 -9.16 17.86
CA GLY A 767 -8.01 -9.30 19.23
C GLY A 767 -9.53 -9.22 19.42
N ALA A 768 -10.33 -9.12 18.36
CA ALA A 768 -11.79 -9.10 18.46
C ALA A 768 -12.38 -10.48 18.84
N THR A 769 -13.44 -10.48 19.65
CA THR A 769 -14.21 -11.67 20.03
C THR A 769 -15.70 -11.46 19.86
N VAL A 770 -16.41 -12.54 19.52
CA VAL A 770 -17.85 -12.51 19.26
C VAL A 770 -18.64 -13.55 20.07
N GLY A 771 -19.82 -13.13 20.55
CA GLY A 771 -20.84 -14.01 21.13
C GLY A 771 -22.04 -14.10 20.19
N GLN A 772 -22.72 -15.25 20.14
CA GLN A 772 -23.96 -15.41 19.37
C GLN A 772 -25.16 -15.21 20.29
N TYR A 773 -26.07 -14.31 19.91
CA TYR A 773 -27.23 -13.93 20.71
C TYR A 773 -28.50 -14.01 19.88
N THR A 774 -29.60 -14.31 20.57
CA THR A 774 -30.93 -14.32 19.99
C THR A 774 -31.79 -13.29 20.71
N PHE A 775 -32.44 -12.40 19.96
CA PHE A 775 -33.23 -11.30 20.50
C PHE A 775 -34.38 -10.91 19.58
N VAL A 776 -35.37 -10.20 20.14
CA VAL A 776 -36.48 -9.62 19.38
C VAL A 776 -36.22 -8.14 19.14
N GLU A 777 -36.23 -7.73 17.88
CA GLU A 777 -36.11 -6.34 17.44
C GLU A 777 -37.31 -6.02 16.55
N GLU A 778 -38.09 -4.98 16.90
CA GLU A 778 -39.27 -4.55 16.13
C GLU A 778 -40.23 -5.71 15.79
N GLY A 779 -40.44 -6.60 16.78
CA GLY A 779 -41.32 -7.77 16.65
C GLY A 779 -40.74 -8.94 15.86
N ARG A 780 -39.48 -8.87 15.40
CA ARG A 780 -38.80 -9.93 14.65
C ARG A 780 -37.71 -10.57 15.49
N LYS A 781 -37.74 -11.90 15.58
CA LYS A 781 -36.66 -12.69 16.20
C LYS A 781 -35.44 -12.73 15.28
N ARG A 782 -34.27 -12.37 15.80
CA ARG A 782 -32.98 -12.39 15.10
C ARG A 782 -31.98 -13.21 15.91
N THR A 783 -31.03 -13.85 15.22
CA THR A 783 -29.89 -14.53 15.83
C THR A 783 -28.61 -14.08 15.14
N GLU A 784 -27.73 -13.41 15.87
CA GLU A 784 -26.56 -12.73 15.30
C GLU A 784 -25.37 -12.75 16.26
N LEU A 785 -24.19 -12.60 15.68
CA LEU A 785 -22.96 -12.33 16.38
C LEU A 785 -22.93 -10.88 16.85
N LEU A 786 -22.52 -10.67 18.10
CA LEU A 786 -22.19 -9.37 18.66
C LEU A 786 -20.72 -9.37 19.06
N VAL A 787 -19.99 -8.32 18.69
CA VAL A 787 -18.61 -8.10 19.10
C VAL A 787 -18.60 -7.62 20.55
N GLN A 788 -17.89 -8.36 21.40
CA GLN A 788 -17.98 -8.20 22.85
C GLN A 788 -16.91 -7.27 23.43
N ASN A 789 -15.79 -7.12 22.74
CA ASN A 789 -14.57 -6.54 23.32
C ASN A 789 -13.88 -5.50 22.42
N VAL A 790 -14.60 -4.98 21.43
CA VAL A 790 -14.21 -3.85 20.59
C VAL A 790 -15.31 -2.82 20.70
N ASN A 791 -14.95 -1.55 20.86
CA ASN A 791 -15.94 -0.49 20.96
C ASN A 791 -16.74 -0.33 19.66
N ILE A 792 -17.99 0.13 19.77
CA ILE A 792 -18.75 0.59 18.61
C ILE A 792 -18.02 1.78 17.98
N GLY A 793 -18.03 1.84 16.64
CA GLY A 793 -17.45 2.95 15.88
C GLY A 793 -17.95 4.33 16.32
N GLN A 794 -17.21 5.36 15.92
CA GLN A 794 -17.59 6.75 16.16
C GLN A 794 -17.56 7.53 14.85
N VAL A 795 -18.58 8.33 14.61
CA VAL A 795 -18.62 9.28 13.48
C VAL A 795 -18.96 10.64 14.05
N GLU A 796 -18.15 11.65 13.77
CA GLU A 796 -18.36 13.00 14.30
C GLU A 796 -17.84 14.11 13.38
N ASN A 797 -18.41 15.31 13.53
CA ASN A 797 -17.97 16.53 12.84
C ASN A 797 -17.98 16.37 11.31
N ILE A 798 -19.18 16.15 10.77
CA ILE A 798 -19.43 15.99 9.34
C ILE A 798 -20.08 17.28 8.83
N VAL A 799 -19.44 17.96 7.89
CA VAL A 799 -19.94 19.22 7.31
C VAL A 799 -20.19 19.04 5.83
N ILE A 800 -21.44 19.27 5.39
CA ILE A 800 -21.90 19.07 4.02
C ILE A 800 -22.53 20.38 3.53
N ASN A 801 -21.97 20.97 2.47
CA ASN A 801 -22.37 22.28 1.96
C ASN A 801 -22.75 22.28 0.47
N SER A 802 -23.80 23.01 0.11
CA SER A 802 -24.07 23.44 -1.28
C SER A 802 -24.13 22.30 -2.31
N ILE A 803 -25.11 21.41 -2.18
CA ILE A 803 -25.25 20.20 -3.02
C ILE A 803 -26.64 20.12 -3.64
N ASP A 804 -26.68 19.83 -4.94
CA ASP A 804 -27.93 19.59 -5.68
C ASP A 804 -28.08 18.10 -5.99
N ILE A 805 -29.20 17.52 -5.55
CA ILE A 805 -29.52 16.11 -5.70
C ILE A 805 -30.84 15.98 -6.46
N SER A 806 -30.85 15.15 -7.50
CA SER A 806 -32.07 14.84 -8.23
C SER A 806 -32.09 13.42 -8.74
N GLU A 807 -33.26 12.94 -9.16
CA GLU A 807 -33.43 11.58 -9.67
C GLU A 807 -32.99 10.52 -8.63
N VAL A 808 -33.51 10.55 -7.41
CA VAL A 808 -33.13 9.57 -6.36
C VAL A 808 -33.68 8.17 -6.69
N TYR A 809 -32.83 7.33 -7.27
CA TYR A 809 -32.99 5.90 -7.55
C TYR A 809 -31.64 5.31 -7.99
N GLY A 810 -31.47 3.99 -7.95
CA GLY A 810 -30.28 3.33 -8.50
C GLY A 810 -30.30 3.34 -10.02
N GLY A 811 -29.62 4.33 -10.62
CA GLY A 811 -29.61 4.53 -12.07
C GLY A 811 -28.22 4.52 -12.70
N SER A 812 -27.24 3.86 -12.07
CA SER A 812 -25.94 3.61 -12.70
C SER A 812 -26.10 2.80 -13.99
N SER A 813 -25.23 3.08 -14.95
CA SER A 813 -25.18 2.34 -16.22
C SER A 813 -24.55 0.95 -16.07
N PHE A 814 -23.96 0.65 -14.92
CA PHE A 814 -23.33 -0.65 -14.68
C PHE A 814 -24.32 -1.80 -14.81
N GLY A 815 -23.96 -2.84 -15.57
CA GLY A 815 -24.78 -4.04 -15.78
C GLY A 815 -26.04 -3.85 -16.62
N ASN A 816 -26.43 -2.62 -16.96
CA ASN A 816 -27.77 -2.30 -17.48
C ASN A 816 -27.86 -2.15 -19.01
N GLY A 817 -26.75 -2.31 -19.75
CA GLY A 817 -26.67 -2.27 -21.23
C GLY A 817 -27.06 -0.94 -21.90
N SER A 818 -27.72 -0.04 -21.16
CA SER A 818 -28.18 1.28 -21.54
C SER A 818 -27.59 2.30 -20.56
N ARG A 819 -27.12 3.42 -21.10
CA ARG A 819 -26.61 4.51 -20.26
C ARG A 819 -27.78 5.22 -19.60
N TRP A 820 -27.80 5.20 -18.26
CA TRP A 820 -28.81 5.81 -17.39
C TRP A 820 -30.26 5.49 -17.79
N LYS A 821 -30.62 4.20 -17.66
CA LYS A 821 -31.99 3.73 -17.87
C LYS A 821 -32.98 4.65 -17.11
N PRO A 822 -33.96 5.26 -17.80
CA PRO A 822 -34.97 6.10 -17.14
C PRO A 822 -35.69 5.35 -16.03
N PHE A 823 -36.08 6.09 -14.99
CA PHE A 823 -36.85 5.52 -13.89
C PHE A 823 -38.21 4.98 -14.38
N ASP A 824 -38.46 3.69 -14.18
CA ASP A 824 -39.70 3.01 -14.55
C ASP A 824 -40.38 2.29 -13.36
N GLY A 825 -39.83 2.47 -12.15
CA GLY A 825 -40.31 1.81 -10.94
C GLY A 825 -39.60 0.50 -10.58
N SER A 826 -38.80 -0.06 -11.49
CA SER A 826 -38.04 -1.30 -11.22
C SER A 826 -36.76 -1.07 -10.43
N GLN A 827 -36.22 0.15 -10.46
CA GLN A 827 -34.96 0.49 -9.81
C GLN A 827 -35.09 0.58 -8.29
N HIS A 828 -34.04 0.19 -7.57
CA HIS A 828 -33.94 0.40 -6.13
C HIS A 828 -33.99 1.88 -5.79
N ARG A 829 -34.61 2.19 -4.64
CA ARG A 829 -34.70 3.55 -4.10
C ARG A 829 -34.44 3.51 -2.61
N ALA A 830 -33.75 4.52 -2.11
CA ALA A 830 -33.59 4.80 -0.70
C ALA A 830 -33.64 6.31 -0.48
N THR A 831 -33.73 6.72 0.76
CA THR A 831 -33.58 8.14 1.15
C THR A 831 -32.13 8.43 1.55
N SER A 832 -31.80 9.67 1.89
CA SER A 832 -30.54 9.94 2.59
C SER A 832 -30.60 9.33 3.99
N ILE A 833 -29.53 8.67 4.43
CA ILE A 833 -29.54 7.86 5.64
C ILE A 833 -28.40 8.27 6.57
N ILE A 834 -28.74 8.49 7.85
CA ILE A 834 -27.79 8.60 8.95
C ILE A 834 -28.21 7.62 10.04
N ALA A 835 -27.46 6.55 10.23
CA ALA A 835 -27.81 5.47 11.15
C ALA A 835 -26.65 5.17 12.11
N GLY A 836 -26.75 5.66 13.34
CA GLY A 836 -25.95 5.10 14.43
C GLY A 836 -26.39 3.67 14.76
N TYR A 837 -25.78 3.09 15.79
CA TYR A 837 -26.02 1.69 16.16
C TYR A 837 -26.29 1.56 17.65
N ALA A 838 -27.27 0.75 18.03
CA ALA A 838 -27.48 0.30 19.40
C ALA A 838 -27.35 -1.22 19.50
N LEU A 839 -26.69 -1.70 20.56
CA LEU A 839 -26.79 -3.10 20.95
C LEU A 839 -28.25 -3.46 21.28
N PRO A 840 -28.66 -4.74 21.23
CA PRO A 840 -29.96 -5.12 21.75
C PRO A 840 -30.06 -4.78 23.25
N ALA A 841 -31.25 -4.36 23.70
CA ALA A 841 -31.50 -4.16 25.12
C ALA A 841 -31.42 -5.50 25.87
N ALA A 842 -30.82 -5.53 27.06
CA ALA A 842 -30.62 -6.78 27.81
C ALA A 842 -31.91 -7.59 28.03
N GLY A 843 -33.04 -6.93 28.27
CA GLY A 843 -34.34 -7.60 28.43
C GLY A 843 -34.96 -8.15 27.14
N ALA A 844 -34.45 -7.77 25.96
CA ALA A 844 -34.89 -8.29 24.68
C ALA A 844 -34.08 -9.52 24.22
N VAL A 845 -32.98 -9.84 24.91
CA VAL A 845 -32.08 -10.95 24.60
C VAL A 845 -32.48 -12.19 25.40
N GLU A 846 -32.61 -13.33 24.72
CA GLU A 846 -32.86 -14.62 25.37
C GLU A 846 -31.68 -14.96 26.30
N GLY A 847 -31.96 -15.08 27.62
CA GLY A 847 -30.93 -15.31 28.64
C GLY A 847 -30.18 -14.05 29.12
N GLY A 848 -30.50 -12.87 28.56
CA GLY A 848 -29.85 -11.60 28.90
C GLY A 848 -28.56 -11.34 28.10
N LEU A 849 -28.06 -10.11 28.20
CA LEU A 849 -26.76 -9.72 27.64
C LEU A 849 -25.69 -9.83 28.73
N ASP A 850 -24.68 -10.66 28.49
CA ASP A 850 -23.65 -11.05 29.48
C ASP A 850 -22.33 -10.25 29.35
N PHE A 851 -22.32 -9.17 28.57
CA PHE A 851 -21.14 -8.32 28.39
C PHE A 851 -21.49 -6.83 28.40
N THR A 852 -20.45 -6.01 28.57
CA THR A 852 -20.46 -4.56 28.37
C THR A 852 -19.26 -4.21 27.51
N LEU A 853 -19.43 -3.29 26.55
CA LEU A 853 -18.33 -2.87 25.70
C LEU A 853 -17.23 -2.17 26.52
N PRO A 854 -15.96 -2.18 26.06
CA PRO A 854 -14.84 -1.64 26.83
C PRO A 854 -15.01 -0.18 27.29
N ASP A 855 -15.70 0.65 26.50
CA ASP A 855 -15.99 2.05 26.85
C ASP A 855 -17.34 2.26 27.56
N GLY A 856 -18.06 1.19 27.89
CA GLY A 856 -19.34 1.23 28.58
C GLY A 856 -20.53 1.65 27.72
N ARG A 857 -20.35 1.98 26.43
CA ARG A 857 -21.45 2.43 25.57
C ARG A 857 -22.33 1.26 25.15
N HIS A 858 -23.63 1.51 25.15
CA HIS A 858 -24.64 0.65 24.51
C HIS A 858 -25.02 1.13 23.11
N THR A 859 -24.98 2.45 22.91
CA THR A 859 -25.33 3.13 21.65
C THR A 859 -24.15 3.95 21.12
N GLY A 860 -23.84 3.76 19.84
CA GLY A 860 -22.94 4.60 19.05
C GLY A 860 -23.73 5.70 18.34
N TYR A 861 -23.89 6.85 18.98
CA TYR A 861 -24.45 8.04 18.35
C TYR A 861 -23.49 8.62 17.29
N ILE A 862 -24.03 8.97 16.13
CA ILE A 862 -23.35 9.82 15.14
C ILE A 862 -23.48 11.27 15.60
N ARG A 863 -22.38 12.02 15.66
CA ARG A 863 -22.34 13.34 16.30
C ARG A 863 -22.06 14.49 15.34
N ASN A 864 -22.66 15.65 15.59
CA ASN A 864 -22.32 16.91 14.94
C ASN A 864 -22.31 16.82 13.41
N VAL A 865 -23.46 16.48 12.82
CA VAL A 865 -23.64 16.42 11.37
C VAL A 865 -24.36 17.68 10.91
N VAL A 866 -23.78 18.38 9.94
CA VAL A 866 -24.31 19.63 9.39
C VAL A 866 -24.61 19.46 7.90
N PHE A 867 -25.87 19.67 7.52
CA PHE A 867 -26.28 19.91 6.14
C PHE A 867 -26.62 21.40 6.01
N ASN A 868 -25.90 22.09 5.14
CA ASN A 868 -26.20 23.47 4.81
C ASN A 868 -26.37 23.61 3.30
N ASP A 869 -27.48 24.21 2.89
CA ASP A 869 -27.74 24.48 1.47
C ASP A 869 -27.73 23.18 0.61
N VAL A 870 -28.52 22.19 1.05
CA VAL A 870 -28.67 20.89 0.37
C VAL A 870 -30.08 20.74 -0.19
N HIS A 871 -30.19 20.45 -1.49
CA HIS A 871 -31.46 20.40 -2.20
C HIS A 871 -31.72 19.03 -2.83
N ILE A 872 -32.76 18.33 -2.38
CA ILE A 872 -33.11 16.97 -2.82
C ILE A 872 -34.41 16.96 -3.60
N THR A 873 -34.37 16.36 -4.80
CA THR A 873 -35.55 15.99 -5.61
C THR A 873 -35.64 14.47 -5.73
N ASP A 874 -36.48 13.87 -4.89
CA ASP A 874 -36.76 12.42 -4.87
C ASP A 874 -37.69 12.00 -6.02
N LYS A 875 -37.66 10.72 -6.44
CA LYS A 875 -38.61 10.24 -7.45
C LYS A 875 -40.04 10.14 -6.93
N GLY A 876 -40.22 9.88 -5.63
CA GLY A 876 -41.50 9.75 -4.96
C GLY A 876 -42.25 8.45 -5.29
N GLY A 877 -43.53 8.38 -4.95
CA GLY A 877 -44.39 7.21 -5.28
C GLY A 877 -44.38 6.09 -4.23
N HIS A 878 -43.94 6.35 -3.00
CA HIS A 878 -44.11 5.40 -1.89
C HIS A 878 -45.49 5.53 -1.21
N PRO A 879 -46.11 4.39 -0.82
CA PRO A 879 -47.42 4.36 -0.17
C PRO A 879 -47.36 4.81 1.30
N LEU A 880 -48.50 5.20 1.84
CA LEU A 880 -48.64 5.61 3.25
C LEU A 880 -48.15 4.55 4.24
N ALA A 881 -48.29 3.26 3.91
CA ALA A 881 -47.82 2.15 4.74
C ALA A 881 -46.30 2.21 5.02
N ASP A 882 -45.51 2.87 4.18
CA ASP A 882 -44.07 2.99 4.38
C ASP A 882 -43.69 3.90 5.56
N THR A 883 -44.60 4.79 5.99
CA THR A 883 -44.43 5.61 7.21
C THR A 883 -44.34 4.78 8.49
N ALA A 884 -44.92 3.57 8.47
CA ALA A 884 -44.91 2.65 9.61
C ALA A 884 -43.65 1.78 9.68
N GLN A 885 -42.77 1.83 8.66
CA GLN A 885 -41.58 1.00 8.63
C GLN A 885 -40.60 1.38 9.74
N ARG A 886 -39.86 0.36 10.19
CA ARG A 886 -38.82 0.45 11.22
C ARG A 886 -37.57 -0.25 10.68
N PRO A 887 -36.65 0.50 10.03
CA PRO A 887 -35.37 -0.05 9.60
C PRO A 887 -34.65 -0.78 10.75
N PRO A 888 -34.05 -1.96 10.55
CA PRO A 888 -33.34 -2.71 11.59
C PRO A 888 -31.98 -2.07 11.99
N GLU A 889 -31.36 -2.54 13.08
CA GLU A 889 -29.95 -2.29 13.37
C GLU A 889 -29.01 -3.10 12.46
N LEU A 890 -27.85 -2.52 12.13
CA LEU A 890 -26.80 -3.13 11.31
C LEU A 890 -25.85 -3.99 12.16
N GLY A 891 -26.15 -5.29 12.24
CA GLY A 891 -25.33 -6.26 12.96
C GLY A 891 -24.08 -6.70 12.18
N VAL A 892 -23.38 -7.73 12.68
CA VAL A 892 -22.22 -8.33 12.00
C VAL A 892 -22.59 -8.72 10.57
N GLY A 893 -21.74 -8.35 9.61
CA GLY A 893 -21.96 -8.66 8.18
C GLY A 893 -22.97 -7.77 7.47
N GLN A 894 -23.58 -6.80 8.17
CA GLN A 894 -24.57 -5.87 7.60
C GLN A 894 -24.01 -4.46 7.57
N TYR A 895 -23.96 -3.84 6.40
CA TYR A 895 -23.45 -2.47 6.19
C TYR A 895 -23.90 -1.86 4.85
N ASN A 896 -24.81 -2.51 4.13
CA ASN A 896 -25.34 -2.01 2.86
C ASN A 896 -26.68 -1.30 3.07
N VAL A 897 -26.99 -0.34 2.20
CA VAL A 897 -28.27 0.39 2.19
C VAL A 897 -29.48 -0.56 2.24
N SER A 898 -29.42 -1.65 1.47
CA SER A 898 -30.50 -2.66 1.41
C SER A 898 -30.72 -3.42 2.73
N ASN A 899 -29.73 -3.43 3.64
CA ASN A 899 -29.88 -4.04 4.96
C ASN A 899 -30.89 -3.25 5.82
N LEU A 900 -31.03 -1.95 5.60
CA LEU A 900 -31.96 -1.07 6.32
C LEU A 900 -33.40 -1.10 5.77
N LYS A 901 -33.66 -1.92 4.74
CA LYS A 901 -34.99 -2.07 4.13
C LYS A 901 -35.55 -0.72 3.65
N VAL A 902 -36.85 -0.49 3.80
CA VAL A 902 -37.52 0.74 3.39
C VAL A 902 -37.49 1.75 4.54
N GLN A 903 -37.10 2.99 4.25
CA GLN A 903 -37.10 4.08 5.22
C GLN A 903 -38.42 4.86 5.18
N PRO A 904 -38.89 5.39 6.33
CA PRO A 904 -40.17 6.09 6.45
C PRO A 904 -40.13 7.57 5.98
N SER A 905 -39.06 7.99 5.30
CA SER A 905 -38.92 9.34 4.73
C SER A 905 -38.50 9.29 3.27
N TYR A 906 -38.82 10.33 2.51
CA TYR A 906 -38.27 10.54 1.16
C TYR A 906 -37.02 11.45 1.19
N GLY A 907 -36.92 12.41 2.13
CA GLY A 907 -35.80 13.35 2.20
C GLY A 907 -34.57 12.83 2.98
N LEU A 908 -34.72 12.69 4.30
CA LEU A 908 -33.67 12.18 5.20
C LEU A 908 -34.27 11.37 6.36
N TRP A 909 -33.72 10.18 6.57
CA TRP A 909 -33.95 9.36 7.76
C TRP A 909 -32.71 9.36 8.65
N ALA A 910 -32.87 9.74 9.91
CA ALA A 910 -31.79 9.79 10.89
C ALA A 910 -32.16 8.97 12.14
N ARG A 911 -31.27 8.07 12.56
CA ARG A 911 -31.38 7.29 13.80
C ARG A 911 -30.11 7.33 14.64
N HIS A 912 -30.25 7.46 15.96
CA HIS A 912 -29.12 7.52 16.92
C HIS A 912 -28.14 8.62 16.54
N VAL A 913 -28.63 9.86 16.50
CA VAL A 913 -27.83 11.04 16.12
C VAL A 913 -27.86 12.10 17.23
N GLU A 914 -26.72 12.69 17.52
CA GLU A 914 -26.59 13.79 18.48
C GLU A 914 -26.05 15.03 17.75
N GLY A 915 -26.77 16.14 17.80
CA GLY A 915 -26.35 17.40 17.15
C GLY A 915 -26.48 17.39 15.62
N LEU A 916 -27.65 17.03 15.09
CA LEU A 916 -27.98 17.19 13.67
C LEU A 916 -28.40 18.63 13.36
N THR A 917 -27.72 19.30 12.42
CA THR A 917 -28.10 20.63 11.92
C THR A 917 -28.47 20.56 10.45
N ILE A 918 -29.61 21.13 10.07
CA ILE A 918 -30.03 21.29 8.68
C ILE A 918 -30.43 22.76 8.45
N SER A 919 -29.70 23.46 7.58
CA SER A 919 -29.95 24.87 7.26
C SER A 919 -30.13 25.11 5.77
N GLU A 920 -31.01 26.06 5.42
CA GLU A 920 -31.21 26.58 4.04
C GLU A 920 -31.40 25.48 2.98
N SER A 921 -32.05 24.39 3.36
CA SER A 921 -32.13 23.16 2.57
C SER A 921 -33.54 22.92 2.03
N SER A 922 -33.68 22.06 1.03
CA SER A 922 -35.00 21.71 0.50
C SER A 922 -35.19 20.25 0.15
N PHE A 923 -36.40 19.74 0.40
CA PHE A 923 -36.78 18.35 0.13
C PHE A 923 -38.09 18.30 -0.66
N ARG A 924 -38.05 17.77 -1.87
CA ARG A 924 -39.24 17.60 -2.71
C ARG A 924 -39.20 16.26 -3.43
N PHE A 925 -40.31 15.91 -4.07
CA PHE A 925 -40.45 14.72 -4.90
C PHE A 925 -41.06 15.07 -6.27
N GLU A 926 -40.82 14.22 -7.26
CA GLU A 926 -41.43 14.33 -8.61
C GLU A 926 -42.83 13.72 -8.65
N GLN A 927 -42.99 12.50 -8.13
CA GLN A 927 -44.29 11.83 -7.96
C GLN A 927 -44.77 11.98 -6.51
N PRO A 928 -46.09 12.08 -6.25
CA PRO A 928 -46.60 12.12 -4.88
C PRO A 928 -46.03 10.99 -4.02
N ASP A 929 -45.44 11.36 -2.88
CA ASP A 929 -44.89 10.43 -1.90
C ASP A 929 -45.63 10.59 -0.57
N SER A 930 -45.95 9.48 0.10
CA SER A 930 -46.70 9.50 1.36
C SER A 930 -45.77 9.47 2.59
N ARG A 931 -44.46 9.31 2.40
CA ARG A 931 -43.47 9.31 3.48
C ARG A 931 -43.16 10.73 3.95
N TYR A 932 -42.60 10.86 5.15
CA TYR A 932 -42.22 12.16 5.70
C TYR A 932 -41.06 12.79 4.92
N ALA A 933 -40.95 14.12 4.92
CA ALA A 933 -39.75 14.76 4.38
C ALA A 933 -38.53 14.40 5.25
N LEU A 934 -38.69 14.53 6.57
CA LEU A 934 -37.68 14.17 7.56
C LEU A 934 -38.27 13.18 8.57
N PHE A 935 -37.50 12.16 8.92
CA PHE A 935 -37.84 11.23 10.01
C PHE A 935 -36.65 11.08 10.97
N LEU A 936 -36.86 11.44 12.23
CA LEU A 936 -35.85 11.39 13.28
C LEU A 936 -36.20 10.34 14.34
N ASP A 937 -35.29 9.42 14.63
CA ASP A 937 -35.48 8.36 15.63
C ASP A 937 -34.33 8.35 16.63
N ASP A 938 -34.60 8.62 17.90
CA ASP A 938 -33.55 8.79 18.92
C ASP A 938 -32.49 9.82 18.47
N VAL A 939 -32.98 11.00 18.04
CA VAL A 939 -32.14 12.15 17.69
C VAL A 939 -32.17 13.17 18.82
N GLN A 940 -30.98 13.60 19.25
CA GLN A 940 -30.78 14.51 20.36
C GLN A 940 -30.26 15.86 19.86
N GLY A 941 -30.97 16.94 20.17
CA GLY A 941 -30.52 18.31 19.89
C GLY A 941 -30.56 18.73 18.42
N ALA A 942 -31.49 18.20 17.61
CA ALA A 942 -31.61 18.60 16.21
C ALA A 942 -32.00 20.08 16.05
N ALA A 943 -31.34 20.78 15.12
CA ALA A 943 -31.60 22.17 14.77
C ALA A 943 -31.93 22.31 13.27
N LEU A 944 -33.16 22.74 12.96
CA LEU A 944 -33.70 22.80 11.60
C LEU A 944 -34.06 24.25 11.23
N PHE A 945 -33.42 24.83 10.22
CA PHE A 945 -33.61 26.24 9.88
C PHE A 945 -33.76 26.46 8.37
N GLY A 946 -34.73 27.29 7.96
CA GLY A 946 -34.84 27.70 6.55
C GLY A 946 -35.17 26.56 5.59
N ILE A 947 -35.94 25.56 6.03
CA ILE A 947 -36.24 24.37 5.23
C ILE A 947 -37.48 24.60 4.34
N LYS A 948 -37.38 24.21 3.08
CA LYS A 948 -38.52 24.17 2.13
C LYS A 948 -38.87 22.73 1.76
N THR A 949 -40.16 22.35 1.82
CA THR A 949 -40.55 20.96 1.54
C THR A 949 -41.95 20.79 0.93
N VAL A 950 -42.23 19.64 0.30
CA VAL A 950 -43.59 19.25 -0.11
C VAL A 950 -44.17 18.30 0.94
N ARG A 951 -45.41 18.56 1.37
CA ARG A 951 -46.11 17.66 2.30
C ARG A 951 -46.40 16.31 1.65
N ALA A 952 -46.40 15.28 2.50
CA ALA A 952 -46.76 13.93 2.11
C ALA A 952 -48.24 13.85 1.72
N ALA A 953 -48.57 12.99 0.75
CA ALA A 953 -49.96 12.73 0.40
C ALA A 953 -50.68 11.97 1.54
N GLY A 954 -51.71 12.58 2.13
CA GLY A 954 -52.54 11.93 3.17
C GLY A 954 -52.03 12.03 4.61
N ASP A 955 -50.90 12.73 4.86
CA ASP A 955 -50.38 13.04 6.20
C ASP A 955 -50.20 14.56 6.35
N SER A 956 -50.49 15.08 7.55
CA SER A 956 -50.41 16.53 7.84
C SER A 956 -49.02 16.99 8.29
N GLU A 957 -48.11 16.06 8.62
CA GLU A 957 -46.79 16.36 9.18
C GLU A 957 -45.67 16.28 8.13
N TRP A 958 -44.80 17.29 8.08
CA TRP A 958 -43.59 17.29 7.22
C TRP A 958 -42.40 16.58 7.88
N LEU A 959 -42.37 16.59 9.22
CA LEU A 959 -41.35 16.03 10.08
C LEU A 959 -42.00 15.06 11.05
N ARG A 960 -41.47 13.84 11.11
CA ARG A 960 -41.77 12.88 12.18
C ARG A 960 -40.55 12.74 13.09
N TYR A 961 -40.75 12.73 14.40
CA TYR A 961 -39.68 12.35 15.32
C TYR A 961 -40.21 11.46 16.45
N ILE A 962 -39.47 10.40 16.77
CA ILE A 962 -39.76 9.46 17.85
C ILE A 962 -38.52 9.30 18.72
N ARG A 963 -38.71 9.10 20.03
CA ARG A 963 -37.61 8.97 21.02
C ARG A 963 -36.57 10.11 20.98
N SER A 964 -36.92 11.21 20.32
CA SER A 964 -36.02 12.33 20.04
C SER A 964 -36.26 13.46 21.03
N SER A 965 -35.22 14.20 21.38
CA SER A 965 -35.25 15.28 22.37
C SER A 965 -34.52 16.52 21.88
N GLY A 966 -34.91 17.71 22.37
CA GLY A 966 -34.25 18.96 22.00
C GLY A 966 -34.36 19.36 20.53
N VAL A 967 -35.36 18.83 19.80
CA VAL A 967 -35.61 19.18 18.39
C VAL A 967 -36.19 20.59 18.29
N ARG A 968 -35.50 21.48 17.57
CA ARG A 968 -35.87 22.89 17.38
C ARG A 968 -35.97 23.22 15.90
N TRP A 969 -36.92 24.07 15.52
CA TRP A 969 -37.06 24.52 14.14
C TRP A 969 -37.58 25.94 13.97
N LYS A 970 -37.12 26.60 12.91
CA LYS A 970 -37.56 27.96 12.54
C LYS A 970 -37.51 28.15 11.02
N ASN A 971 -38.39 29.03 10.51
CA ASN A 971 -38.48 29.39 9.09
C ASN A 971 -38.70 28.17 8.17
N ILE A 972 -39.67 27.31 8.52
CA ILE A 972 -40.03 26.14 7.71
C ILE A 972 -41.19 26.50 6.79
N LEU A 973 -41.04 26.21 5.49
CA LEU A 973 -42.05 26.43 4.47
C LEU A 973 -42.43 25.09 3.83
N PHE A 974 -43.71 24.74 3.87
CA PHE A 974 -44.18 23.53 3.19
C PHE A 974 -45.28 23.82 2.17
N TYR A 975 -45.30 23.02 1.11
CA TYR A 975 -46.27 23.09 0.00
C TYR A 975 -47.27 21.93 0.11
N GLN A 976 -48.57 22.18 -0.05
CA GLN A 976 -49.62 21.18 0.23
C GLN A 976 -49.77 20.10 -0.86
N GLU A 977 -49.62 20.46 -2.13
CA GLU A 977 -49.95 19.58 -3.26
C GLU A 977 -48.71 19.29 -4.13
N ALA A 978 -47.96 20.33 -4.45
CA ALA A 978 -46.80 20.27 -5.32
C ALA A 978 -45.83 21.40 -5.00
N TRP A 979 -44.57 21.24 -5.39
CA TRP A 979 -43.53 22.25 -5.17
C TRP A 979 -43.95 23.64 -5.68
N GLY A 980 -43.86 24.66 -4.83
CA GLY A 980 -44.26 26.03 -5.18
C GLY A 980 -45.76 26.31 -5.12
N LYS A 981 -46.61 25.33 -4.78
CA LYS A 981 -48.07 25.47 -4.71
C LYS A 981 -48.56 25.50 -3.27
N SER A 982 -49.48 26.43 -2.97
CA SER A 982 -50.13 26.55 -1.66
C SER A 982 -49.14 26.57 -0.48
N PRO A 983 -48.20 27.55 -0.46
CA PRO A 983 -47.19 27.65 0.59
C PRO A 983 -47.81 27.91 1.95
N VAL A 984 -47.37 27.17 2.96
CA VAL A 984 -47.77 27.37 4.35
C VAL A 984 -46.52 27.36 5.21
N SER A 985 -46.40 28.37 6.07
CA SER A 985 -45.29 28.47 7.02
C SER A 985 -45.60 27.65 8.27
N ALA A 986 -44.66 26.83 8.73
CA ALA A 986 -44.74 26.25 10.06
C ALA A 986 -44.40 27.32 11.11
N GLY A 987 -45.05 27.27 12.27
CA GLY A 987 -44.61 28.03 13.44
C GLY A 987 -43.19 27.61 13.86
N SER A 988 -42.56 28.42 14.72
CA SER A 988 -41.27 28.06 15.34
C SER A 988 -41.46 27.15 16.54
N ARG A 989 -40.50 26.26 16.80
CA ARG A 989 -40.41 25.47 18.04
C ARG A 989 -39.00 25.46 18.60
#